data_AF-A0A352Y5V7-F1
#
_entry.id   AF-A0A352Y5V7-F1
#
_cell.length_a   1.000
_cell.length_b   1.000
_cell.length_c   1.000
_cell.angle_alpha   90.00
_cell.angle_beta   90.00
_cell.angle_gamma   90.00
#
_symmetry.space_group_name_H-M   'P 1'
#
loop_
_entity.id
_entity.type
_entity.pdbx_description
1 polymer ?
#
loop_
_entity_poly.entity_id
_entity_poly.type
_entity_poly.pdbx_seq_one_letter_code
_entity_poly.pdbx_strand_id
1 'polypeptide(L)'
;MQGPRQLQGMRGFTFQPPESTYILATMRLKAPRPQRNYTFSIDDTVPPATDINTIMQRGDEVNAVLRMLMDVQTSTVVLSGDAGAGKSTLAALLYRRLELTLQAGLPAPKHFVWLSLGVHTTLPDVIAAILGGLNISEPGFFLLKPEEQIATLLRALRRPQEPLVVVLDQFDTLLDPETLLGLEGRGAVLQFLDMLQQDLGVSRVLLTCYRSPFPGQDLQETRVRSFLVSRISMPEGVALLQQRGVQGTYEDLSLTWQRCGGHAFALVIFSALLRLSGLSLSYLLNAPDYQSLWSSEVPIHLLAAVYSYLNPIQYTLVSMLSLFNEPVPAQGLLMTIMGEQTSVNLAIYEQELKLLTQLSLVQQSVDQQDVPCYSLHPMFRQYVLEHYLAGGTVRPGGVGATSLGVTGTMSPIMEGEEAREVALAAGHMRVAAYYQLLAEKHYFPREKRSSPQDIVYLLAAVRHLCLGWHWQQACDMILSEGIYESMVQWGAWNALIGLYMTMLPPNGVLTRRDEGLICNHLGLLYDRLGNYPLSQAFYERALAVQRKINDKHGQAITLTNQGELFRSIFEWQQARTNFDQARVLNQQLRDSLLESVLLHNLGILHHAVKDYQQAFIYYQEALRFARTLEERYNEGMILTNIGLLFYEQGFQAEALAVLFYTLQLRKSL
;
A
#
# COMPACT_ATOMS: atom_id res chain seq x y z
N MET A 1 27.21 8.89 -55.55
CA MET A 1 26.22 8.08 -56.30
C MET A 1 26.25 6.64 -55.79
N GLN A 2 25.35 6.26 -54.86
CA GLN A 2 24.99 4.87 -54.55
C GLN A 2 23.47 4.75 -54.23
N GLY A 3 22.64 5.62 -54.83
CA GLY A 3 21.23 5.79 -54.46
C GLY A 3 20.16 4.82 -55.01
N PRO A 4 20.33 4.01 -56.07
CA PRO A 4 19.20 3.22 -56.59
C PRO A 4 19.21 1.70 -56.30
N ARG A 5 20.32 1.10 -55.87
CA ARG A 5 20.36 -0.35 -55.51
C ARG A 5 19.96 -0.63 -54.06
N GLN A 6 20.09 0.35 -53.17
CA GLN A 6 19.84 0.19 -51.72
C GLN A 6 18.34 0.27 -51.34
N LEU A 7 17.48 0.78 -52.24
CA LEU A 7 16.03 0.88 -52.06
C LEU A 7 15.23 -0.39 -52.43
N GLN A 8 15.84 -1.35 -53.13
CA GLN A 8 15.13 -2.55 -53.60
C GLN A 8 14.77 -3.51 -52.45
N GLY A 9 15.59 -3.59 -51.40
CA GLY A 9 15.32 -4.43 -50.23
C GLY A 9 14.15 -3.93 -49.36
N MET A 10 13.99 -2.62 -49.24
CA MET A 10 12.88 -1.99 -48.48
C MET A 10 11.56 -2.00 -49.28
N ARG A 11 11.61 -1.75 -50.60
CA ARG A 11 10.42 -1.79 -51.49
C ARG A 11 9.87 -3.20 -51.75
N GLY A 12 10.66 -4.24 -51.48
CA GLY A 12 10.24 -5.65 -51.62
C GLY A 12 9.45 -6.21 -50.44
N PHE A 13 9.26 -5.43 -49.36
CA PHE A 13 8.50 -5.85 -48.19
C PHE A 13 6.99 -5.70 -48.45
N THR A 14 6.43 -6.58 -49.27
CA THR A 14 4.98 -6.62 -49.53
C THR A 14 4.27 -7.34 -48.40
N PHE A 15 3.55 -6.58 -47.57
CA PHE A 15 2.57 -7.15 -46.67
C PHE A 15 1.35 -7.58 -47.50
N GLN A 16 1.06 -8.88 -47.56
CA GLN A 16 -0.25 -9.33 -48.05
C GLN A 16 -1.25 -9.14 -46.92
N PRO A 17 -2.21 -8.19 -47.02
CA PRO A 17 -3.32 -8.16 -46.08
C PRO A 17 -4.14 -9.46 -46.27
N PRO A 18 -4.73 -10.03 -45.21
CA PRO A 18 -5.68 -11.11 -45.38
C PRO A 18 -6.83 -10.62 -46.26
N GLU A 19 -7.21 -11.43 -47.25
CA GLU A 19 -8.30 -11.15 -48.17
C GLU A 19 -9.55 -10.76 -47.38
N SER A 20 -10.09 -9.60 -47.71
CA SER A 20 -11.28 -9.03 -47.09
C SER A 20 -12.51 -9.87 -47.41
N THR A 21 -12.95 -10.70 -46.46
CA THR A 21 -14.37 -11.07 -46.35
C THR A 21 -14.99 -10.26 -45.23
N TYR A 22 -15.60 -9.14 -45.62
CA TYR A 22 -16.59 -8.43 -44.80
C TYR A 22 -17.76 -9.37 -44.51
N ILE A 23 -17.97 -9.71 -43.24
CA ILE A 23 -19.29 -9.98 -42.69
C ILE A 23 -19.44 -9.06 -41.47
N LEU A 24 -20.23 -8.00 -41.66
CA LEU A 24 -20.87 -7.24 -40.60
C LEU A 24 -21.84 -8.17 -39.87
N ALA A 25 -21.32 -9.00 -38.97
CA ALA A 25 -22.13 -9.60 -37.92
C ALA A 25 -22.13 -8.59 -36.76
N THR A 26 -23.29 -7.98 -36.56
CA THR A 26 -23.66 -7.22 -35.38
C THR A 26 -23.53 -8.08 -34.13
N MET A 27 -22.30 -8.30 -33.64
CA MET A 27 -22.11 -8.54 -32.22
C MET A 27 -22.47 -7.24 -31.53
N ARG A 28 -23.69 -7.22 -30.97
CA ARG A 28 -24.02 -6.34 -29.84
C ARG A 28 -22.80 -6.37 -28.93
N LEU A 29 -22.05 -5.27 -28.93
CA LEU A 29 -21.20 -4.92 -27.81
C LEU A 29 -22.11 -5.11 -26.60
N LYS A 30 -21.87 -6.15 -25.80
CA LYS A 30 -22.11 -5.96 -24.38
C LYS A 30 -21.26 -4.74 -24.09
N ALA A 31 -21.93 -3.61 -23.87
CA ALA A 31 -21.31 -2.47 -23.23
C ALA A 31 -20.42 -3.05 -22.12
N PRO A 32 -19.16 -2.60 -21.96
CA PRO A 32 -18.44 -2.94 -20.75
C PRO A 32 -19.42 -2.66 -19.62
N ARG A 33 -19.81 -3.73 -18.90
CA ARG A 33 -20.60 -3.56 -17.68
C ARG A 33 -19.82 -2.51 -16.87
N PRO A 34 -20.49 -1.51 -16.27
CA PRO A 34 -19.80 -0.48 -15.51
C PRO A 34 -18.78 -1.18 -14.63
N GLN A 35 -17.50 -0.95 -14.94
CA GLN A 35 -16.40 -1.56 -14.24
C GLN A 35 -16.57 -1.09 -12.80
N ARG A 36 -16.95 -2.03 -11.92
CA ARG A 36 -16.84 -1.84 -10.49
C ARG A 36 -15.36 -1.51 -10.24
N ASN A 37 -15.09 -0.46 -9.49
CA ASN A 37 -13.73 0.03 -9.30
C ASN A 37 -12.94 -1.00 -8.50
N TYR A 38 -11.72 -1.26 -8.94
CA TYR A 38 -10.84 -2.23 -8.31
C TYR A 38 -9.44 -1.63 -8.24
N THR A 39 -9.08 -1.08 -7.08
CA THR A 39 -7.73 -0.55 -6.80
C THR A 39 -7.16 -1.06 -5.47
N PHE A 40 -5.84 -1.07 -5.40
CA PHE A 40 -4.98 -1.70 -4.41
C PHE A 40 -5.16 -1.10 -3.00
N SER A 41 -5.61 -1.90 -2.02
CA SER A 41 -5.44 -1.75 -0.55
C SER A 41 -5.54 -0.34 0.05
N ILE A 42 -6.37 0.52 -0.52
CA ILE A 42 -6.85 1.76 0.09
C ILE A 42 -8.39 1.80 0.04
N ASP A 43 -9.03 0.90 -0.71
CA ASP A 43 -10.46 0.98 -1.02
C ASP A 43 -11.41 0.53 0.10
N ASP A 44 -10.93 0.10 1.26
CA ASP A 44 -11.81 -0.17 2.42
C ASP A 44 -11.13 0.15 3.76
N THR A 45 -10.48 1.32 3.88
CA THR A 45 -10.29 1.83 5.24
C THR A 45 -11.65 2.31 5.75
N VAL A 46 -12.31 1.44 6.51
CA VAL A 46 -13.57 1.77 7.17
C VAL A 46 -13.26 2.82 8.23
N PRO A 47 -14.04 3.93 8.30
CA PRO A 47 -13.89 4.88 9.39
C PRO A 47 -13.99 4.12 10.73
N PRO A 48 -13.21 4.51 11.76
CA PRO A 48 -13.30 3.86 13.06
C PRO A 48 -14.76 3.87 13.55
N ALA A 49 -15.15 2.80 14.25
CA ALA A 49 -16.50 2.68 14.80
C ALA A 49 -16.85 3.94 15.61
N THR A 50 -18.11 4.40 15.53
CA THR A 50 -18.58 5.65 16.16
C THR A 50 -19.72 5.40 17.16
N ASP A 51 -19.78 4.20 17.72
CA ASP A 51 -20.88 3.76 18.59
C ASP A 51 -21.12 4.73 19.75
N ILE A 52 -22.38 5.13 19.90
CA ILE A 52 -22.86 6.09 20.91
C ILE A 52 -22.53 5.61 22.34
N ASN A 53 -22.45 4.30 22.54
CA ASN A 53 -22.22 3.69 23.85
C ASN A 53 -20.74 3.61 24.24
N THR A 54 -19.83 3.75 23.28
CA THR A 54 -18.40 3.56 23.51
C THR A 54 -17.61 4.86 23.33
N ILE A 55 -18.10 5.76 22.48
CA ILE A 55 -17.40 6.97 22.04
C ILE A 55 -18.22 8.22 22.34
N MET A 56 -17.52 9.21 22.89
CA MET A 56 -18.04 10.55 23.13
C MET A 56 -18.29 11.26 21.80
N GLN A 57 -19.51 11.76 21.61
CA GLN A 57 -20.01 12.24 20.32
C GLN A 57 -19.56 13.67 19.94
N ARG A 58 -18.94 14.43 20.87
CA ARG A 58 -18.30 15.73 20.60
C ARG A 58 -19.13 16.68 19.75
N GLY A 59 -20.41 16.82 20.11
CA GLY A 59 -21.41 17.47 19.26
C GLY A 59 -21.03 18.90 18.86
N ASP A 60 -20.43 19.65 19.78
CA ASP A 60 -20.00 21.03 19.54
C ASP A 60 -18.80 21.11 18.60
N GLU A 61 -17.77 20.27 18.78
CA GLU A 61 -16.63 20.24 17.85
C GLU A 61 -17.04 19.72 16.47
N VAL A 62 -17.90 18.70 16.40
CA VAL A 62 -18.47 18.19 15.15
C VAL A 62 -19.21 19.33 14.44
N ASN A 63 -20.05 20.09 15.14
CA ASN A 63 -20.76 21.23 14.56
C ASN A 63 -19.80 22.34 14.10
N ALA A 64 -18.74 22.62 14.87
CA ALA A 64 -17.74 23.63 14.50
C ALA A 64 -16.99 23.26 13.22
N VAL A 65 -16.52 22.01 13.12
CA VAL A 65 -15.80 21.52 11.94
C VAL A 65 -16.74 21.40 10.73
N LEU A 66 -18.00 20.98 10.92
CA LEU A 66 -19.00 21.01 9.84
C LEU A 66 -19.21 22.42 9.29
N ARG A 67 -19.27 23.45 10.16
CA ARG A 67 -19.36 24.84 9.69
C ARG A 67 -18.14 25.26 8.89
N MET A 68 -16.95 24.78 9.23
CA MET A 68 -15.73 25.02 8.44
C MET A 68 -15.80 24.33 7.07
N LEU A 69 -16.26 23.08 7.01
CA LEU A 69 -16.41 22.35 5.75
C LEU A 69 -17.48 22.96 4.83
N MET A 70 -18.55 23.52 5.41
CA MET A 70 -19.62 24.19 4.66
C MET A 70 -19.24 25.59 4.16
N ASP A 71 -18.12 26.14 4.60
CA ASP A 71 -17.64 27.45 4.12
C ASP A 71 -17.16 27.34 2.67
N VAL A 72 -17.55 28.30 1.84
CA VAL A 72 -17.17 28.38 0.42
C VAL A 72 -15.67 28.70 0.27
N GLN A 73 -15.09 29.41 1.23
CA GLN A 73 -13.69 29.81 1.22
C GLN A 73 -12.74 28.71 1.72
N THR A 74 -13.27 27.61 2.26
CA THR A 74 -12.46 26.52 2.82
C THR A 74 -12.46 25.33 1.88
N SER A 75 -11.29 24.92 1.39
CA SER A 75 -11.09 23.70 0.60
C SER A 75 -10.67 22.52 1.48
N THR A 76 -9.77 22.78 2.42
CA THR A 76 -9.14 21.75 3.26
C THR A 76 -9.26 22.12 4.74
N VAL A 77 -9.64 21.16 5.57
CA VAL A 77 -9.64 21.29 7.02
C VAL A 77 -8.61 20.34 7.61
N VAL A 78 -7.78 20.83 8.52
CA VAL A 78 -6.74 20.05 9.20
C VAL A 78 -7.12 19.91 10.66
N LEU A 79 -7.37 18.68 11.10
CA LEU A 79 -7.51 18.33 12.50
C LEU A 79 -6.12 18.06 13.09
N SER A 80 -5.63 18.99 13.89
CA SER A 80 -4.34 18.87 14.58
C SER A 80 -4.53 18.61 16.07
N GLY A 81 -3.54 18.02 16.74
CA GLY A 81 -3.59 17.76 18.18
C GLY A 81 -2.76 16.56 18.62
N ASP A 82 -2.67 16.36 19.93
CA ASP A 82 -1.85 15.31 20.54
C ASP A 82 -2.27 13.89 20.12
N ALA A 83 -1.36 12.94 20.24
CA ALA A 83 -1.67 11.52 20.09
C ALA A 83 -2.80 11.11 21.07
N GLY A 84 -3.79 10.35 20.58
CA GLY A 84 -4.94 9.94 21.40
C GLY A 84 -5.94 11.05 21.74
N ALA A 85 -5.81 12.26 21.19
CA ALA A 85 -6.79 13.34 21.39
C ALA A 85 -8.16 13.08 20.74
N GLY A 86 -8.28 12.04 19.89
CA GLY A 86 -9.54 11.65 19.23
C GLY A 86 -9.75 12.28 17.86
N LYS A 87 -8.68 12.65 17.14
CA LYS A 87 -8.75 13.28 15.80
C LYS A 87 -9.46 12.40 14.77
N SER A 88 -9.00 11.16 14.62
CA SER A 88 -9.59 10.16 13.71
C SER A 88 -11.04 9.84 14.11
N THR A 89 -11.33 9.79 15.41
CA THR A 89 -12.69 9.60 15.93
C THR A 89 -13.60 10.79 15.58
N LEU A 90 -13.13 12.02 15.72
CA LEU A 90 -13.87 13.22 15.33
C LEU A 90 -14.13 13.24 13.82
N ALA A 91 -13.13 12.90 13.02
CA ALA A 91 -13.27 12.75 11.56
C ALA A 91 -14.31 11.67 11.19
N ALA A 92 -14.33 10.54 11.90
CA ALA A 92 -15.30 9.47 11.66
C ALA A 92 -16.73 9.88 12.05
N LEU A 93 -16.91 10.63 13.15
CA LEU A 93 -18.21 11.19 13.55
C LEU A 93 -18.74 12.16 12.49
N LEU A 94 -17.86 13.00 11.93
CA LEU A 94 -18.18 13.91 10.83
C LEU A 94 -18.60 13.14 9.58
N TYR A 95 -17.78 12.16 9.19
CA TYR A 95 -18.02 11.29 8.04
C TYR A 95 -19.38 10.60 8.14
N ARG A 96 -19.65 9.94 9.28
CA ARG A 96 -20.91 9.21 9.50
C ARG A 96 -22.12 10.11 9.54
N ARG A 97 -21.99 11.31 10.11
CA ARG A 97 -23.09 12.29 10.12
C ARG A 97 -23.45 12.77 8.71
N LEU A 98 -22.44 13.02 7.87
CA LEU A 98 -22.66 13.38 6.46
C LEU A 98 -23.30 12.23 5.67
N GLU A 99 -22.86 11.00 5.91
CA GLU A 99 -23.44 9.80 5.31
C GLU A 99 -24.92 9.62 5.70
N LEU A 100 -25.24 9.77 7.00
CA LEU A 100 -26.61 9.72 7.50
C LEU A 100 -27.49 10.84 6.91
N THR A 101 -26.94 12.05 6.71
CA THR A 101 -27.70 13.13 6.04
C THR A 101 -28.01 12.81 4.59
N LEU A 102 -27.09 12.13 3.88
CA LEU A 102 -27.34 11.65 2.52
C LEU A 102 -28.45 10.59 2.51
N GLN A 103 -28.39 9.63 3.43
CA GLN A 103 -29.42 8.58 3.57
C GLN A 103 -30.81 9.17 3.92
N ALA A 104 -30.84 10.27 4.67
CA ALA A 104 -32.06 11.00 5.01
C ALA A 104 -32.59 11.89 3.87
N GLY A 105 -31.91 11.96 2.72
CA GLY A 105 -32.33 12.76 1.56
C GLY A 105 -32.10 14.27 1.71
N LEU A 106 -31.27 14.69 2.68
CA LEU A 106 -30.86 16.09 2.85
C LEU A 106 -29.68 16.42 1.93
N PRO A 107 -29.42 17.70 1.61
CA PRO A 107 -28.30 18.09 0.74
C PRO A 107 -26.96 17.69 1.37
N ALA A 108 -26.35 16.65 0.83
CA ALA A 108 -25.07 16.09 1.26
C ALA A 108 -24.19 15.74 0.04
N PRO A 109 -22.86 15.64 0.22
CA PRO A 109 -21.95 15.14 -0.81
C PRO A 109 -22.37 13.78 -1.36
N LYS A 110 -22.15 13.53 -2.65
CA LYS A 110 -22.55 12.27 -3.29
C LYS A 110 -21.52 11.16 -3.08
N HIS A 111 -20.26 11.54 -2.96
CA HIS A 111 -19.15 10.61 -2.80
C HIS A 111 -18.44 10.85 -1.47
N PHE A 112 -18.02 9.77 -0.84
CA PHE A 112 -17.29 9.78 0.43
C PHE A 112 -16.13 8.80 0.34
N VAL A 113 -14.93 9.28 0.66
CA VAL A 113 -13.70 8.48 0.59
C VAL A 113 -12.96 8.63 1.91
N TRP A 114 -12.72 7.52 2.59
CA TRP A 114 -11.91 7.48 3.81
C TRP A 114 -10.64 6.68 3.51
N LEU A 115 -9.47 7.30 3.73
CA LEU A 115 -8.15 6.70 3.50
C LEU A 115 -7.32 6.77 4.78
N SER A 116 -7.04 5.63 5.40
CA SER A 116 -6.06 5.53 6.49
C SER A 116 -4.67 5.24 5.91
N LEU A 117 -3.74 6.18 6.13
CA LEU A 117 -2.43 6.17 5.51
C LEU A 117 -1.43 5.36 6.36
N GLY A 118 -0.80 4.38 5.73
CA GLY A 118 0.27 3.56 6.34
C GLY A 118 1.67 3.99 5.89
N VAL A 119 2.68 3.44 6.58
CA VAL A 119 4.13 3.73 6.42
C VAL A 119 4.66 3.56 4.99
N HIS A 120 4.03 2.74 4.15
CA HIS A 120 4.44 2.49 2.76
C HIS A 120 3.45 3.05 1.72
N THR A 121 2.48 3.85 2.14
CA THR A 121 1.52 4.46 1.21
C THR A 121 2.25 5.53 0.43
N THR A 122 2.15 5.51 -0.90
CA THR A 122 2.73 6.57 -1.73
C THR A 122 1.67 7.58 -2.14
N LEU A 123 2.06 8.82 -2.42
CA LEU A 123 1.13 9.84 -2.88
C LEU A 123 0.34 9.43 -4.15
N PRO A 124 0.94 8.80 -5.17
CA PRO A 124 0.18 8.27 -6.30
C PRO A 124 -0.91 7.27 -5.90
N ASP A 125 -0.67 6.44 -4.88
CA ASP A 125 -1.68 5.49 -4.39
C ASP A 125 -2.86 6.23 -3.75
N VAL A 126 -2.57 7.26 -2.95
CA VAL A 126 -3.61 8.14 -2.37
C VAL A 126 -4.44 8.79 -3.46
N ILE A 127 -3.80 9.35 -4.49
CA ILE A 127 -4.51 10.00 -5.59
C ILE A 127 -5.37 8.99 -6.35
N ALA A 128 -4.82 7.81 -6.66
CA ALA A 128 -5.54 6.75 -7.35
C ALA A 128 -6.78 6.30 -6.57
N ALA A 129 -6.68 6.17 -5.24
CA ALA A 129 -7.82 5.80 -4.40
C ALA A 129 -8.91 6.90 -4.36
N ILE A 130 -8.52 8.19 -4.32
CA ILE A 130 -9.48 9.30 -4.40
C ILE A 130 -10.21 9.28 -5.76
N LEU A 131 -9.48 9.06 -6.86
CA LEU A 131 -10.06 8.92 -8.19
C LEU A 131 -10.97 7.69 -8.30
N GLY A 132 -10.57 6.57 -7.70
CA GLY A 132 -11.37 5.35 -7.58
C GLY A 132 -12.70 5.58 -6.86
N GLY A 133 -12.69 6.32 -5.75
CA GLY A 133 -13.93 6.70 -5.04
C GLY A 133 -14.88 7.61 -5.83
N LEU A 134 -14.38 8.30 -6.85
CA LEU A 134 -15.17 9.06 -7.82
C LEU A 134 -15.62 8.23 -9.03
N ASN A 135 -15.30 6.93 -9.08
CA ASN A 135 -15.44 6.08 -10.26
C ASN A 135 -14.69 6.61 -11.51
N ILE A 136 -13.58 7.34 -11.31
CA ILE A 136 -12.75 7.85 -12.40
C ILE A 136 -11.57 6.91 -12.58
N SER A 137 -11.55 6.21 -13.71
CA SER A 137 -10.41 5.40 -14.13
C SER A 137 -9.66 6.13 -15.24
N GLU A 138 -8.41 6.50 -14.97
CA GLU A 138 -7.49 7.04 -15.97
C GLU A 138 -6.47 5.95 -16.35
N PRO A 139 -6.57 5.37 -17.56
CA PRO A 139 -5.66 4.30 -17.98
C PRO A 139 -4.24 4.85 -18.06
N GLY A 140 -3.32 4.21 -17.34
CA GLY A 140 -1.93 4.67 -17.27
C GLY A 140 -1.70 5.85 -16.32
N PHE A 141 -2.58 6.09 -15.35
CA PHE A 141 -2.40 7.14 -14.33
C PHE A 141 -1.02 7.11 -13.66
N PHE A 142 -0.53 5.92 -13.28
CA PHE A 142 0.79 5.75 -12.66
C PHE A 142 1.97 6.02 -13.60
N LEU A 143 1.73 6.13 -14.91
CA LEU A 143 2.73 6.51 -15.92
C LEU A 143 2.91 8.02 -16.01
N LEU A 144 1.93 8.79 -15.52
CA LEU A 144 1.95 10.24 -15.57
C LEU A 144 3.01 10.79 -14.62
N LYS A 145 3.60 11.94 -14.96
CA LYS A 145 4.48 12.65 -14.04
C LYS A 145 3.72 13.06 -12.77
N PRO A 146 4.37 13.21 -11.61
CA PRO A 146 3.69 13.62 -10.37
C PRO A 146 2.82 14.88 -10.52
N GLU A 147 3.30 15.87 -11.28
CA GLU A 147 2.54 17.09 -11.61
C GLU A 147 1.25 16.82 -12.39
N GLU A 148 1.31 15.89 -13.35
CA GLU A 148 0.17 15.47 -14.17
C GLU A 148 -0.83 14.63 -13.37
N GLN A 149 -0.32 13.79 -12.46
CA GLN A 149 -1.14 13.03 -11.50
C GLN A 149 -1.95 13.98 -10.59
N ILE A 150 -1.27 14.98 -9.99
CA ILE A 150 -1.90 16.00 -9.14
C ILE A 150 -2.90 16.85 -9.96
N ALA A 151 -2.54 17.25 -11.18
CA ALA A 151 -3.43 18.00 -12.06
C ALA A 151 -4.69 17.22 -12.43
N THR A 152 -4.57 15.90 -12.60
CA THR A 152 -5.70 15.00 -12.88
C THR A 152 -6.63 14.90 -11.68
N LEU A 153 -6.09 14.78 -10.47
CA LEU A 153 -6.87 14.85 -9.24
C LEU A 153 -7.60 16.20 -9.10
N LEU A 154 -6.89 17.31 -9.29
CA LEU A 154 -7.48 18.64 -9.16
C LEU A 154 -8.64 18.85 -10.15
N ARG A 155 -8.52 18.34 -11.38
CA ARG A 155 -9.60 18.34 -12.38
C ARG A 155 -10.80 17.49 -11.92
N ALA A 156 -10.55 16.34 -11.30
CA ALA A 156 -11.60 15.49 -10.75
C ALA A 156 -12.34 16.16 -9.58
N LEU A 157 -11.61 16.75 -8.63
CA LEU A 157 -12.18 17.40 -7.45
C LEU A 157 -13.03 18.64 -7.79
N ARG A 158 -12.65 19.39 -8.84
CA ARG A 158 -13.37 20.60 -9.29
C ARG A 158 -14.70 20.32 -10.02
N ARG A 159 -15.10 19.07 -10.22
CA ARG A 159 -16.36 18.74 -10.90
C ARG A 159 -17.57 19.20 -10.07
N PRO A 160 -18.40 20.15 -10.55
CA PRO A 160 -19.46 20.74 -9.73
C PRO A 160 -20.66 19.81 -9.48
N GLN A 161 -20.81 18.72 -10.25
CA GLN A 161 -21.96 17.81 -10.16
C GLN A 161 -21.74 16.59 -9.22
N GLU A 162 -20.51 16.41 -8.74
CA GLU A 162 -20.05 15.25 -7.96
C GLU A 162 -19.29 15.72 -6.69
N PRO A 163 -19.97 16.35 -5.71
CA PRO A 163 -19.31 16.79 -4.48
C PRO A 163 -18.75 15.58 -3.71
N LEU A 164 -17.45 15.64 -3.43
CA LEU A 164 -16.69 14.60 -2.72
C LEU A 164 -16.18 15.12 -1.38
N VAL A 165 -16.32 14.30 -0.34
CA VAL A 165 -15.59 14.49 0.92
C VAL A 165 -14.54 13.40 1.05
N VAL A 166 -13.27 13.82 1.14
CA VAL A 166 -12.13 12.93 1.36
C VAL A 166 -11.62 13.11 2.77
N VAL A 167 -11.44 12.01 3.50
CA VAL A 167 -10.72 12.00 4.78
C VAL A 167 -9.39 11.27 4.59
N LEU A 168 -8.28 11.95 4.84
CA LEU A 168 -6.95 11.37 4.91
C LEU A 168 -6.54 11.26 6.38
N ASP A 169 -6.68 10.07 6.93
CA ASP A 169 -6.35 9.75 8.32
C ASP A 169 -4.86 9.41 8.44
N GLN A 170 -4.22 9.88 9.52
CA GLN A 170 -2.79 9.75 9.81
C GLN A 170 -1.84 10.27 8.70
N PHE A 171 -2.12 11.46 8.18
CA PHE A 171 -1.35 12.06 7.08
C PHE A 171 0.13 12.32 7.41
N ASP A 172 0.51 12.35 8.70
CA ASP A 172 1.91 12.45 9.13
C ASP A 172 2.80 11.33 8.56
N THR A 173 2.24 10.15 8.27
CA THR A 173 2.98 9.00 7.70
C THR A 173 3.56 9.29 6.32
N LEU A 174 2.93 10.17 5.54
CA LEU A 174 3.42 10.63 4.23
C LEU A 174 4.45 11.76 4.35
N LEU A 175 4.54 12.39 5.53
CA LEU A 175 5.46 13.49 5.81
C LEU A 175 6.78 13.01 6.43
N ASP A 176 6.83 11.75 6.89
CA ASP A 176 7.98 11.19 7.58
C ASP A 176 9.20 11.04 6.64
N PRO A 177 10.37 11.62 6.97
CA PRO A 177 11.58 11.50 6.15
C PRO A 177 12.06 10.06 5.95
N GLU A 178 11.78 9.14 6.89
CA GLU A 178 12.31 7.77 6.85
C GLU A 178 11.51 6.83 5.92
N THR A 179 10.22 7.08 5.72
CA THR A 179 9.36 6.31 4.80
C THR A 179 9.59 6.68 3.34
N LEU A 180 10.02 7.92 3.10
CA LEU A 180 10.43 8.44 1.81
C LEU A 180 11.86 7.99 1.50
N LEU A 181 12.01 6.70 1.14
CA LEU A 181 13.19 6.19 0.46
C LEU A 181 13.41 6.97 -0.85
N GLY A 182 14.18 8.07 -0.76
CA GLY A 182 14.58 8.90 -1.88
C GLY A 182 14.30 10.38 -1.64
N LEU A 183 15.39 11.16 -1.56
CA LEU A 183 15.46 12.61 -1.40
C LEU A 183 14.64 13.45 -2.42
N GLU A 184 13.98 12.84 -3.39
CA GLU A 184 13.18 13.51 -4.44
C GLU A 184 11.65 13.44 -4.20
N GLY A 185 11.16 12.57 -3.30
CA GLY A 185 9.72 12.44 -2.98
C GLY A 185 9.11 13.64 -2.24
N ARG A 186 9.95 14.54 -1.71
CA ARG A 186 9.49 15.78 -1.08
C ARG A 186 8.83 16.73 -2.08
N GLY A 187 9.25 16.72 -3.35
CA GLY A 187 8.72 17.62 -4.37
C GLY A 187 7.23 17.40 -4.64
N ALA A 188 6.82 16.14 -4.81
CA ALA A 188 5.43 15.79 -5.11
C ALA A 188 4.49 16.02 -3.90
N VAL A 189 4.96 15.73 -2.67
CA VAL A 189 4.18 15.98 -1.45
C VAL A 189 3.97 17.48 -1.23
N LEU A 190 5.00 18.31 -1.48
CA LEU A 190 4.86 19.78 -1.45
C LEU A 190 3.88 20.28 -2.51
N GLN A 191 4.01 19.81 -3.75
CA GLN A 191 3.06 20.14 -4.84
C GLN A 191 1.62 19.71 -4.50
N PHE A 192 1.45 18.59 -3.80
CA PHE A 192 0.15 18.12 -3.33
C PHE A 192 -0.41 19.01 -2.22
N LEU A 193 0.41 19.42 -1.25
CA LEU A 193 0.02 20.39 -0.22
C LEU A 193 -0.36 21.75 -0.84
N ASP A 194 0.37 22.20 -1.86
CA ASP A 194 0.04 23.40 -2.63
C ASP A 194 -1.30 23.25 -3.36
N MET A 195 -1.58 22.08 -3.95
CA MET A 195 -2.86 21.78 -4.58
C MET A 195 -4.03 21.84 -3.57
N LEU A 196 -3.84 21.34 -2.34
CA LEU A 196 -4.85 21.40 -1.28
C LEU A 196 -5.19 22.83 -0.82
N GLN A 197 -4.28 23.78 -1.04
CA GLN A 197 -4.51 25.22 -0.79
C GLN A 197 -5.30 25.91 -1.91
N GLN A 198 -5.42 25.28 -3.08
CA GLN A 198 -6.17 25.83 -4.22
C GLN A 198 -7.69 25.62 -4.06
N ASP A 199 -8.46 26.23 -4.95
CA ASP A 199 -9.89 25.99 -5.04
C ASP A 199 -10.17 24.56 -5.54
N LEU A 200 -10.77 23.74 -4.68
CA LEU A 200 -11.22 22.37 -4.98
C LEU A 200 -12.70 22.34 -5.44
N GLY A 201 -13.33 23.50 -5.64
CA GLY A 201 -14.74 23.61 -6.00
C GLY A 201 -15.66 23.24 -4.84
N VAL A 202 -16.56 22.27 -5.06
CA VAL A 202 -17.52 21.80 -4.04
C VAL A 202 -16.94 20.67 -3.18
N SER A 203 -15.86 20.04 -3.64
CA SER A 203 -15.20 18.97 -2.90
C SER A 203 -14.45 19.51 -1.68
N ARG A 204 -14.35 18.70 -0.62
CA ARG A 204 -13.68 19.05 0.63
C ARG A 204 -12.73 17.95 1.06
N VAL A 205 -11.59 18.34 1.61
CA VAL A 205 -10.57 17.42 2.13
C VAL A 205 -10.41 17.64 3.63
N LEU A 206 -10.42 16.56 4.40
CA LEU A 206 -10.16 16.54 5.84
C LEU A 206 -8.86 15.78 6.09
N LEU A 207 -7.90 16.41 6.75
CA LEU A 207 -6.63 15.79 7.14
C LEU A 207 -6.60 15.61 8.65
N THR A 208 -6.10 14.47 9.14
CA THR A 208 -5.72 14.34 10.55
C THR A 208 -4.20 14.26 10.67
N CYS A 209 -3.61 15.17 11.46
CA CYS A 209 -2.16 15.24 11.66
C CYS A 209 -1.82 15.49 13.15
N TYR A 210 -0.59 15.21 13.57
CA TYR A 210 -0.07 15.65 14.87
C TYR A 210 0.17 17.15 14.86
N ARG A 211 0.90 17.64 13.84
CA ARG A 211 1.12 19.06 13.57
C ARG A 211 0.57 19.42 12.20
N SER A 212 0.11 20.66 12.04
CA SER A 212 -0.30 21.14 10.73
C SER A 212 0.90 21.04 9.76
N PRO A 213 0.75 20.37 8.60
CA PRO A 213 1.80 20.33 7.57
C PRO A 213 2.02 21.68 6.91
N PHE A 214 1.07 22.60 7.07
CA PHE A 214 1.16 23.96 6.56
C PHE A 214 1.90 24.84 7.57
N PRO A 215 3.00 25.51 7.19
CA PRO A 215 3.76 26.38 8.07
C PRO A 215 2.87 27.52 8.59
N GLY A 216 2.91 27.78 9.89
CA GLY A 216 2.15 28.85 10.50
C GLY A 216 2.75 30.21 10.15
N GLN A 217 2.25 30.87 9.12
CA GLN A 217 2.48 32.30 8.85
C GLN A 217 1.31 32.88 8.04
N ASP A 218 0.70 33.93 8.61
CA ASP A 218 -0.17 34.95 8.00
C ASP A 218 -1.42 34.48 7.23
N LEU A 219 -2.43 34.07 8.03
CA LEU A 219 -3.81 33.82 7.64
C LEU A 219 -4.52 35.09 7.13
N GLN A 220 -4.46 35.35 5.81
CA GLN A 220 -5.57 36.03 5.11
C GLN A 220 -5.94 35.42 3.76
N GLU A 221 -5.09 34.59 3.13
CA GLU A 221 -5.35 34.09 1.76
C GLU A 221 -5.29 32.56 1.59
N THR A 222 -5.17 31.78 2.67
CA THR A 222 -5.15 30.31 2.55
C THR A 222 -6.55 29.72 2.72
N ARG A 223 -6.96 28.85 1.78
CA ARG A 223 -8.23 28.09 1.84
C ARG A 223 -8.18 26.90 2.81
N VAL A 224 -7.13 26.83 3.62
CA VAL A 224 -6.89 25.77 4.59
C VAL A 224 -7.20 26.28 5.98
N ARG A 225 -8.01 25.55 6.74
CA ARG A 225 -8.30 25.87 8.14
C ARG A 225 -7.81 24.77 9.06
N SER A 226 -7.09 25.13 10.11
CA SER A 226 -6.70 24.20 11.16
C SER A 226 -7.68 24.27 12.33
N PHE A 227 -8.08 23.11 12.84
CA PHE A 227 -8.85 22.96 14.05
C PHE A 227 -8.05 22.13 15.05
N LEU A 228 -7.72 22.72 16.19
CA LEU A 228 -7.04 22.03 17.27
C LEU A 228 -8.05 21.18 18.04
N VAL A 229 -7.92 19.86 17.94
CA VAL A 229 -8.75 18.92 18.68
C VAL A 229 -8.28 18.91 20.14
N SER A 230 -9.05 19.58 20.99
CA SER A 230 -8.76 19.69 22.42
C SER A 230 -9.09 18.41 23.20
N ARG A 231 -8.54 18.34 24.41
CA ARG A 231 -8.94 17.40 25.46
C ARG A 231 -10.42 17.60 25.80
N ILE A 232 -11.08 16.54 26.28
CA ILE A 232 -12.51 16.59 26.61
C ILE A 232 -12.73 17.40 27.88
N SER A 233 -13.85 18.10 27.99
CA SER A 233 -14.16 18.88 29.18
C SER A 233 -14.46 17.98 30.39
N MET A 234 -14.37 18.52 31.60
CA MET A 234 -14.62 17.77 32.83
C MET A 234 -16.05 17.20 32.91
N PRO A 235 -17.13 17.95 32.62
CA PRO A 235 -18.49 17.41 32.63
C PRO A 235 -18.66 16.25 31.64
N GLU A 236 -18.08 16.37 30.45
CA GLU A 236 -18.14 15.33 29.42
C GLU A 236 -17.37 14.07 29.83
N GLY A 237 -16.19 14.23 30.44
CA GLY A 237 -15.40 13.11 30.92
C GLY A 237 -16.07 12.35 32.06
N VAL A 238 -16.74 13.06 32.98
CA VAL A 238 -17.55 12.43 34.04
C VAL A 238 -18.73 11.68 33.44
N ALA A 239 -19.44 12.27 32.47
CA ALA A 239 -20.54 11.61 31.77
C ALA A 239 -20.09 10.32 31.06
N LEU A 240 -18.92 10.36 30.41
CA LEU A 240 -18.33 9.18 29.77
C LEU A 240 -18.03 8.05 30.77
N LEU A 241 -17.46 8.37 31.93
CA LEU A 241 -17.19 7.36 32.98
C LEU A 241 -18.49 6.74 33.52
N GLN A 242 -19.54 7.57 33.73
CA GLN A 242 -20.84 7.11 34.20
C GLN A 242 -21.54 6.22 33.17
N GLN A 243 -21.53 6.60 31.89
CA GLN A 243 -22.12 5.81 30.81
C GLN A 243 -21.43 4.43 30.68
N ARG A 244 -20.14 4.36 31.00
CA ARG A 244 -19.37 3.10 31.05
C ARG A 244 -19.52 2.36 32.38
N GLY A 245 -20.44 2.78 33.25
CA GLY A 245 -20.80 2.07 34.48
C GLY A 245 -19.77 2.16 35.60
N VAL A 246 -18.88 3.16 35.58
CA VAL A 246 -17.97 3.42 36.71
C VAL A 246 -18.77 4.00 37.87
N GLN A 247 -18.84 3.27 38.97
CA GLN A 247 -19.55 3.70 40.18
C GLN A 247 -18.62 4.54 41.06
N GLY A 248 -19.03 5.76 41.41
CA GLY A 248 -18.25 6.67 42.24
C GLY A 248 -19.00 7.98 42.50
N THR A 249 -18.51 8.77 43.46
CA THR A 249 -19.04 10.13 43.69
C THR A 249 -18.60 11.07 42.54
N TYR A 250 -19.29 12.19 42.37
CA TYR A 250 -18.88 13.19 41.37
C TYR A 250 -17.45 13.70 41.62
N GLU A 251 -17.04 13.80 42.88
CA GLU A 251 -15.67 14.17 43.27
C GLU A 251 -14.64 13.13 42.80
N ASP A 252 -14.87 11.84 43.05
CA ASP A 252 -13.96 10.78 42.61
C ASP A 252 -13.83 10.70 41.08
N LEU A 253 -14.96 10.88 40.36
CA LEU A 253 -14.98 10.90 38.90
C LEU A 253 -14.27 12.14 38.33
N SER A 254 -14.43 13.29 38.99
CA SER A 254 -13.72 14.52 38.61
C SER A 254 -12.20 14.41 38.84
N LEU A 255 -11.80 13.77 39.94
CA LEU A 255 -10.39 13.49 40.22
C LEU A 255 -9.80 12.52 39.19
N THR A 256 -10.56 11.50 38.80
CA THR A 256 -10.18 10.58 37.72
C THR A 256 -9.95 11.32 36.40
N TRP A 257 -10.84 12.25 36.04
CA TRP A 257 -10.69 13.10 34.87
C TRP A 257 -9.43 13.97 34.94
N GLN A 258 -9.19 14.59 36.10
CA GLN A 258 -8.02 15.43 36.34
C GLN A 258 -6.72 14.64 36.20
N ARG A 259 -6.68 13.41 36.74
CA ARG A 259 -5.54 12.49 36.64
C ARG A 259 -5.28 12.02 35.22
N CYS A 260 -6.34 11.76 34.45
CA CYS A 260 -6.24 11.41 33.02
C CYS A 260 -5.95 12.62 32.12
N GLY A 261 -5.91 13.84 32.68
CA GLY A 261 -5.67 15.08 31.95
C GLY A 261 -6.66 15.34 30.83
N GLY A 262 -7.92 14.88 30.95
CA GLY A 262 -8.93 15.04 29.90
C GLY A 262 -8.66 14.28 28.59
N HIS A 263 -7.80 13.25 28.60
CA HIS A 263 -7.67 12.34 27.45
C HIS A 263 -8.83 11.35 27.43
N ALA A 264 -9.68 11.42 26.40
CA ALA A 264 -10.81 10.50 26.23
C ALA A 264 -10.37 9.03 26.21
N PHE A 265 -9.30 8.72 25.49
CA PHE A 265 -8.76 7.36 25.40
C PHE A 265 -8.24 6.86 26.76
N ALA A 266 -7.57 7.71 27.56
CA ALA A 266 -7.12 7.35 28.90
C ALA A 266 -8.29 6.99 29.83
N LEU A 267 -9.42 7.71 29.74
CA LEU A 267 -10.61 7.40 30.52
C LEU A 267 -11.25 6.08 30.11
N VAL A 268 -11.24 5.76 28.81
CA VAL A 268 -11.70 4.46 28.30
C VAL A 268 -10.82 3.34 28.85
N ILE A 269 -9.49 3.47 28.75
CA ILE A 269 -8.55 2.47 29.29
C ILE A 269 -8.69 2.35 30.81
N PHE A 270 -8.85 3.46 31.53
CA PHE A 270 -9.06 3.44 32.98
C PHE A 270 -10.33 2.67 33.36
N SER A 271 -11.43 2.88 32.63
CA SER A 271 -12.66 2.10 32.85
C SER A 271 -12.47 0.60 32.62
N ALA A 272 -11.64 0.24 31.63
CA ALA A 272 -11.27 -1.15 31.37
C ALA A 272 -10.38 -1.72 32.49
N LEU A 273 -9.40 -0.94 32.97
CA LEU A 273 -8.51 -1.31 34.07
C LEU A 273 -9.29 -1.59 35.36
N LEU A 274 -10.27 -0.74 35.71
CA LEU A 274 -11.11 -0.95 36.89
C LEU A 274 -11.88 -2.26 36.81
N ARG A 275 -12.46 -2.57 35.63
CA ARG A 275 -13.21 -3.81 35.43
C ARG A 275 -12.32 -5.06 35.44
N LEU A 276 -11.12 -4.98 34.84
CA LEU A 276 -10.16 -6.10 34.80
C LEU A 276 -9.51 -6.36 36.16
N SER A 277 -9.16 -5.30 36.90
CA SER A 277 -8.51 -5.42 38.20
C SER A 277 -9.49 -5.78 39.33
N GLY A 278 -10.78 -5.45 39.18
CA GLY A 278 -11.79 -5.62 40.23
C GLY A 278 -11.57 -4.73 41.47
N LEU A 279 -10.68 -3.74 41.37
CA LEU A 279 -10.32 -2.85 42.47
C LEU A 279 -11.37 -1.73 42.65
N SER A 280 -11.45 -1.19 43.85
CA SER A 280 -12.28 -0.01 44.10
C SER A 280 -11.65 1.24 43.47
N LEU A 281 -12.52 2.16 43.01
CA LEU A 281 -12.11 3.44 42.42
C LEU A 281 -11.17 4.23 43.34
N SER A 282 -11.50 4.29 44.64
CA SER A 282 -10.72 5.02 45.64
C SER A 282 -9.34 4.42 45.89
N TYR A 283 -9.20 3.09 45.79
CA TYR A 283 -7.92 2.42 45.96
C TYR A 283 -7.00 2.70 44.77
N LEU A 284 -7.51 2.61 43.54
CA LEU A 284 -6.71 2.85 42.33
C LEU A 284 -6.24 4.31 42.21
N LEU A 285 -7.04 5.27 42.71
CA LEU A 285 -6.67 6.69 42.70
C LEU A 285 -5.64 7.07 43.77
N ASN A 286 -5.67 6.44 44.95
CA ASN A 286 -4.94 6.92 46.13
C ASN A 286 -3.83 6.00 46.63
N ALA A 287 -3.80 4.72 46.24
CA ALA A 287 -2.79 3.80 46.73
C ALA A 287 -1.39 4.18 46.22
N PRO A 288 -0.34 4.03 47.06
CA PRO A 288 1.03 4.40 46.71
C PRO A 288 1.56 3.61 45.51
N ASP A 289 1.11 2.35 45.35
CA ASP A 289 1.53 1.45 44.28
C ASP A 289 1.15 1.95 42.88
N TYR A 290 0.11 2.80 42.78
CA TYR A 290 -0.40 3.34 41.52
C TYR A 290 -0.05 4.80 41.27
N GLN A 291 0.78 5.43 42.13
CA GLN A 291 1.23 6.80 41.89
C GLN A 291 2.00 6.95 40.57
N SER A 292 2.70 5.90 40.15
CA SER A 292 3.42 5.84 38.87
C SER A 292 2.49 5.90 37.66
N LEU A 293 1.21 5.50 37.77
CA LEU A 293 0.25 5.61 36.65
C LEU A 293 -0.01 7.05 36.24
N TRP A 294 0.14 7.98 37.18
CA TRP A 294 -0.21 9.38 37.02
C TRP A 294 0.97 10.28 36.69
N SER A 295 2.17 9.71 36.53
CA SER A 295 3.35 10.44 36.04
C SER A 295 3.22 10.68 34.52
N SER A 296 4.11 11.49 33.94
CA SER A 296 4.12 11.89 32.53
C SER A 296 3.73 10.75 31.58
N GLU A 297 2.86 11.02 30.59
CA GLU A 297 2.32 10.03 29.64
C GLU A 297 1.32 9.00 30.20
N VAL A 298 0.35 9.49 30.98
CA VAL A 298 -0.76 8.69 31.59
C VAL A 298 -1.39 7.63 30.66
N PRO A 299 -1.70 7.89 29.37
CA PRO A 299 -2.26 6.85 28.51
C PRO A 299 -1.39 5.60 28.37
N ILE A 300 -0.06 5.76 28.29
CA ILE A 300 0.88 4.64 28.12
C ILE A 300 0.99 3.85 29.42
N HIS A 301 1.06 4.52 30.57
CA HIS A 301 1.08 3.84 31.87
C HIS A 301 -0.22 3.09 32.16
N LEU A 302 -1.38 3.64 31.77
CA LEU A 302 -2.65 2.94 31.86
C LEU A 302 -2.71 1.72 30.93
N LEU A 303 -2.16 1.81 29.72
CA LEU A 303 -2.02 0.66 28.83
C LEU A 303 -1.12 -0.42 29.43
N ALA A 304 0.01 -0.03 30.03
CA ALA A 304 0.92 -0.94 30.73
C ALA A 304 0.21 -1.66 31.88
N ALA A 305 -0.58 -0.93 32.67
CA ALA A 305 -1.37 -1.51 33.73
C ALA A 305 -2.39 -2.52 33.17
N VAL A 306 -3.20 -2.13 32.17
CA VAL A 306 -4.16 -3.03 31.53
C VAL A 306 -3.48 -4.29 30.99
N TYR A 307 -2.35 -4.13 30.31
CA TYR A 307 -1.58 -5.23 29.75
C TYR A 307 -1.10 -6.23 30.81
N SER A 308 -0.73 -5.75 32.01
CA SER A 308 -0.32 -6.63 33.12
C SER A 308 -1.48 -7.39 33.79
N TYR A 309 -2.71 -6.89 33.68
CA TYR A 309 -3.92 -7.53 34.20
C TYR A 309 -4.59 -8.50 33.21
N LEU A 310 -4.12 -8.59 31.96
CA LEU A 310 -4.67 -9.53 30.99
C LEU A 310 -4.44 -10.98 31.43
N ASN A 311 -5.47 -11.82 31.25
CA ASN A 311 -5.30 -13.26 31.42
C ASN A 311 -4.50 -13.87 30.24
N PRO A 312 -3.97 -15.09 30.35
CA PRO A 312 -3.15 -15.68 29.29
C PRO A 312 -3.84 -15.77 27.90
N ILE A 313 -5.16 -15.95 27.88
CA ILE A 313 -5.95 -16.06 26.65
C ILE A 313 -6.14 -14.68 26.01
N GLN A 314 -6.51 -13.67 26.81
CA GLN A 314 -6.63 -12.28 26.40
C GLN A 314 -5.30 -11.74 25.90
N TYR A 315 -4.20 -12.04 26.60
CA TYR A 315 -2.85 -11.72 26.17
C TYR A 315 -2.59 -12.28 24.77
N THR A 316 -2.83 -13.59 24.56
CA THR A 316 -2.65 -14.24 23.26
C THR A 316 -3.51 -13.59 22.16
N LEU A 317 -4.77 -13.27 22.45
CA LEU A 317 -5.68 -12.60 21.51
C LEU A 317 -5.16 -11.22 21.11
N VAL A 318 -4.76 -10.41 22.08
CA VAL A 318 -4.25 -9.05 21.86
C VAL A 318 -2.91 -9.09 21.13
N SER A 319 -2.00 -10.00 21.52
CA SER A 319 -0.72 -10.18 20.82
C SER A 319 -0.92 -10.60 19.36
N MET A 320 -1.83 -11.51 19.06
CA MET A 320 -2.06 -11.90 17.67
C MET A 320 -2.79 -10.83 16.87
N LEU A 321 -3.77 -10.13 17.47
CA LEU A 321 -4.45 -9.01 16.82
C LEU A 321 -3.50 -7.85 16.52
N SER A 322 -2.44 -7.63 17.33
CA SER A 322 -1.50 -6.55 17.08
C SER A 322 -0.67 -6.74 15.81
N LEU A 323 -0.51 -7.97 15.34
CA LEU A 323 0.23 -8.28 14.12
C LEU A 323 -0.54 -7.92 12.84
N PHE A 324 -1.87 -7.77 12.92
CA PHE A 324 -2.71 -7.37 11.81
C PHE A 324 -2.81 -5.85 11.71
N ASN A 325 -2.82 -5.34 10.48
CA ASN A 325 -3.06 -3.93 10.18
C ASN A 325 -4.53 -3.65 9.84
N GLU A 326 -5.25 -4.66 9.37
CA GLU A 326 -6.65 -4.56 8.93
C GLU A 326 -7.57 -5.31 9.91
N PRO A 327 -8.87 -4.98 9.97
CA PRO A 327 -9.84 -5.73 10.76
C PRO A 327 -9.92 -7.18 10.28
N VAL A 328 -9.82 -8.14 11.21
CA VAL A 328 -9.80 -9.57 10.88
C VAL A 328 -11.00 -10.30 11.45
N PRO A 329 -11.65 -11.22 10.71
CA PRO A 329 -12.72 -12.04 11.26
C PRO A 329 -12.21 -12.91 12.41
N ALA A 330 -13.08 -13.20 13.39
CA ALA A 330 -12.72 -14.05 14.54
C ALA A 330 -12.10 -15.39 14.10
N GLN A 331 -12.65 -16.02 13.06
CA GLN A 331 -12.14 -17.28 12.54
C GLN A 331 -10.69 -17.18 12.06
N GLY A 332 -10.32 -16.06 11.42
CA GLY A 332 -8.95 -15.82 10.96
C GLY A 332 -7.96 -15.64 12.11
N LEU A 333 -8.35 -14.83 13.11
CA LEU A 333 -7.56 -14.66 14.33
C LEU A 333 -7.33 -16.00 15.03
N LEU A 334 -8.38 -16.80 15.20
CA LEU A 334 -8.32 -18.09 15.87
C LEU A 334 -7.46 -19.11 15.11
N MET A 335 -7.51 -19.07 13.78
CA MET A 335 -6.62 -19.89 12.95
C MET A 335 -5.15 -19.54 13.18
N THR A 336 -4.80 -18.25 13.30
CA THR A 336 -3.40 -17.87 13.60
C THR A 336 -2.93 -18.29 15.00
N ILE A 337 -3.85 -18.44 15.95
CA ILE A 337 -3.54 -18.87 17.33
C ILE A 337 -3.36 -20.39 17.39
N MET A 338 -4.29 -21.15 16.81
CA MET A 338 -4.40 -22.61 16.99
C MET A 338 -3.80 -23.43 15.84
N GLY A 339 -3.49 -22.80 14.70
CA GLY A 339 -3.13 -23.51 13.47
C GLY A 339 -4.30 -24.36 12.95
N GLU A 340 -3.99 -25.51 12.35
CA GLU A 340 -5.00 -26.43 11.79
C GLU A 340 -5.75 -27.27 12.84
N GLN A 341 -5.34 -27.26 14.11
CA GLN A 341 -5.98 -28.06 15.15
C GLN A 341 -7.28 -27.41 15.65
N THR A 342 -8.39 -27.87 15.08
CA THR A 342 -9.75 -27.41 15.38
C THR A 342 -10.46 -28.41 16.29
N SER A 343 -10.83 -28.02 17.52
CA SER A 343 -12.11 -28.42 18.13
C SER A 343 -12.32 -27.97 19.59
N VAL A 344 -11.30 -27.97 20.46
CA VAL A 344 -11.60 -28.02 21.91
C VAL A 344 -11.72 -26.66 22.63
N ASN A 345 -11.07 -25.58 22.17
CA ASN A 345 -10.99 -24.31 22.93
C ASN A 345 -11.63 -23.08 22.27
N LEU A 346 -12.30 -23.24 21.12
CA LEU A 346 -12.77 -22.12 20.28
C LEU A 346 -13.77 -21.21 21.01
N ALA A 347 -14.67 -21.80 21.79
CA ALA A 347 -15.68 -21.06 22.56
C ALA A 347 -15.08 -20.16 23.66
N ILE A 348 -13.95 -20.56 24.25
CA ILE A 348 -13.31 -19.79 25.32
C ILE A 348 -12.68 -18.52 24.74
N TYR A 349 -11.98 -18.64 23.60
CA TYR A 349 -11.39 -17.49 22.92
C TYR A 349 -12.46 -16.51 22.41
N GLU A 350 -13.58 -17.01 21.89
CA GLU A 350 -14.69 -16.14 21.47
C GLU A 350 -15.35 -15.40 22.64
N GLN A 351 -15.48 -16.05 23.80
CA GLN A 351 -15.99 -15.40 25.02
C GLN A 351 -15.04 -14.30 25.50
N GLU A 352 -13.73 -14.58 25.53
CA GLU A 352 -12.72 -13.59 25.92
C GLU A 352 -12.63 -12.43 24.93
N LEU A 353 -12.75 -12.71 23.62
CA LEU A 353 -12.80 -11.67 22.59
C LEU A 353 -14.02 -10.75 22.78
N LYS A 354 -15.19 -11.32 23.12
CA LYS A 354 -16.39 -10.54 23.46
C LYS A 354 -16.21 -9.70 24.73
N LEU A 355 -15.48 -10.19 25.73
CA LEU A 355 -15.16 -9.41 26.93
C LEU A 355 -14.23 -8.24 26.57
N LEU A 356 -13.20 -8.48 25.76
CA LEU A 356 -12.28 -7.43 25.31
C LEU A 356 -12.98 -6.34 24.48
N THR A 357 -13.99 -6.69 23.67
CA THR A 357 -14.81 -5.70 22.96
C THR A 357 -15.74 -4.92 23.88
N GLN A 358 -16.35 -5.57 24.88
CA GLN A 358 -17.14 -4.89 25.91
C GLN A 358 -16.31 -3.90 26.75
N LEU A 359 -15.01 -4.19 26.94
CA LEU A 359 -14.06 -3.29 27.59
C LEU A 359 -13.57 -2.17 26.65
N SER A 360 -13.91 -2.23 25.36
CA SER A 360 -13.38 -1.37 24.29
C SER A 360 -11.85 -1.37 24.17
N LEU A 361 -11.21 -2.48 24.54
CA LEU A 361 -9.80 -2.74 24.25
C LEU A 361 -9.62 -3.26 22.82
N VAL A 362 -10.62 -3.99 22.33
CA VAL A 362 -10.75 -4.44 20.95
C VAL A 362 -11.94 -3.72 20.31
N GLN A 363 -11.76 -3.22 19.09
CA GLN A 363 -12.83 -2.64 18.29
C GLN A 363 -13.45 -3.72 17.41
N GLN A 364 -14.77 -3.70 17.27
CA GLN A 364 -15.51 -4.58 16.39
C GLN A 364 -16.08 -3.76 15.23
N SER A 365 -15.79 -4.18 14.01
CA SER A 365 -16.39 -3.69 12.78
C SER A 365 -17.10 -4.83 12.06
N VAL A 366 -17.78 -4.51 10.96
CA VAL A 366 -18.45 -5.50 10.12
C VAL A 366 -17.89 -5.35 8.72
N ASP A 367 -17.49 -6.47 8.11
CA ASP A 367 -17.02 -6.51 6.72
C ASP A 367 -18.19 -6.42 5.72
N GLN A 368 -17.91 -6.24 4.43
CA GLN A 368 -18.89 -6.13 3.34
C GLN A 368 -19.85 -7.34 3.24
N GLN A 369 -19.50 -8.47 3.85
CA GLN A 369 -20.30 -9.70 3.91
C GLN A 369 -21.06 -9.88 5.24
N ASP A 370 -21.22 -8.83 6.04
CA ASP A 370 -21.85 -8.85 7.36
C ASP A 370 -21.11 -9.74 8.41
N VAL A 371 -19.83 -10.01 8.18
CA VAL A 371 -18.99 -10.80 9.10
C VAL A 371 -18.34 -9.88 10.15
N PRO A 372 -18.40 -10.21 11.45
CA PRO A 372 -17.76 -9.40 12.49
C PRO A 372 -16.23 -9.51 12.41
N CYS A 373 -15.58 -8.36 12.26
CA CYS A 373 -14.13 -8.21 12.21
C CYS A 373 -13.62 -7.44 13.42
N TYR A 374 -12.39 -7.71 13.83
CA TYR A 374 -11.79 -7.20 15.06
C TYR A 374 -10.47 -6.51 14.78
N SER A 375 -10.22 -5.39 15.47
CA SER A 375 -8.96 -4.65 15.39
C SER A 375 -8.59 -4.05 16.76
N LEU A 376 -7.30 -3.75 16.96
CA LEU A 376 -6.83 -3.04 18.14
C LEU A 376 -6.75 -1.54 17.89
N HIS A 377 -6.96 -0.77 18.96
CA HIS A 377 -6.68 0.66 18.92
C HIS A 377 -5.18 0.89 18.60
N PRO A 378 -4.81 1.81 17.68
CA PRO A 378 -3.42 1.97 17.22
C PRO A 378 -2.39 2.17 18.34
N MET A 379 -2.71 2.98 19.36
CA MET A 379 -1.82 3.16 20.52
C MET A 379 -1.62 1.87 21.33
N PHE A 380 -2.67 1.06 21.48
CA PHE A 380 -2.56 -0.20 22.20
C PHE A 380 -1.82 -1.24 21.37
N ARG A 381 -2.10 -1.30 20.07
CA ARG A 381 -1.35 -2.11 19.11
C ARG A 381 0.15 -1.81 19.16
N GLN A 382 0.52 -0.53 19.08
CA GLN A 382 1.93 -0.10 19.15
C GLN A 382 2.57 -0.51 20.48
N TYR A 383 1.90 -0.26 21.60
CA TYR A 383 2.38 -0.68 22.93
C TYR A 383 2.61 -2.21 23.00
N VAL A 384 1.68 -3.00 22.47
CA VAL A 384 1.78 -4.47 22.44
C VAL A 384 2.94 -4.93 21.55
N LEU A 385 3.20 -4.26 20.43
CA LEU A 385 4.34 -4.57 19.56
C LEU A 385 5.68 -4.22 20.23
N GLU A 386 5.77 -3.08 20.92
CA GLU A 386 6.95 -2.66 21.67
C GLU A 386 7.28 -3.59 22.85
N HIS A 387 6.25 -4.22 23.44
CA HIS A 387 6.33 -5.15 24.56
C HIS A 387 5.94 -6.59 24.20
N TYR A 388 6.14 -6.98 22.94
CA TYR A 388 5.76 -8.30 22.45
C TYR A 388 6.70 -9.37 23.01
N LEU A 389 6.16 -10.39 23.70
CA LEU A 389 6.95 -11.50 24.23
C LEU A 389 6.37 -12.82 23.72
N ALA A 390 7.25 -13.78 23.39
CA ALA A 390 6.83 -15.13 23.03
C ALA A 390 6.02 -15.72 24.20
N GLY A 391 4.79 -16.15 23.92
CA GLY A 391 3.86 -16.64 24.94
C GLY A 391 4.49 -17.71 25.82
N GLY A 392 4.47 -17.47 27.14
CA GLY A 392 4.61 -18.54 28.13
C GLY A 392 5.45 -18.24 29.37
N THR A 393 6.35 -17.25 29.37
CA THR A 393 7.28 -17.10 30.51
C THR A 393 7.43 -15.67 31.01
N VAL A 394 7.15 -15.55 32.31
CA VAL A 394 7.53 -14.49 33.26
C VAL A 394 6.59 -13.27 33.31
N ARG A 395 5.57 -13.40 34.16
CA ARG A 395 5.21 -12.28 35.06
C ARG A 395 6.49 -11.89 35.82
N PRO A 396 6.88 -10.61 35.90
CA PRO A 396 7.89 -10.21 36.87
C PRO A 396 7.31 -10.49 38.27
N GLY A 397 7.72 -11.61 38.89
CA GLY A 397 7.35 -11.99 40.26
C GLY A 397 6.40 -13.19 40.46
N GLY A 398 6.09 -14.01 39.45
CA GLY A 398 5.19 -15.18 39.62
C GLY A 398 5.85 -16.52 39.30
N VAL A 399 5.92 -17.41 40.29
CA VAL A 399 6.45 -18.79 40.18
C VAL A 399 5.78 -19.56 39.04
N GLY A 400 6.60 -20.11 38.14
CA GLY A 400 6.15 -20.77 36.91
C GLY A 400 5.50 -22.13 37.13
N ALA A 401 4.40 -22.37 36.40
CA ALA A 401 3.90 -23.70 36.11
C ALA A 401 4.03 -23.93 34.60
N THR A 402 4.92 -24.82 34.21
CA THR A 402 5.12 -25.28 32.84
C THR A 402 3.98 -26.22 32.45
N SER A 403 2.98 -25.74 31.72
CA SER A 403 2.03 -26.61 31.02
C SER A 403 2.43 -26.68 29.56
N LEU A 404 3.19 -27.73 29.19
CA LEU A 404 3.27 -28.39 27.87
C LEU A 404 4.58 -29.19 27.84
N GLY A 405 4.48 -30.48 28.19
CA GLY A 405 5.61 -31.41 28.32
C GLY A 405 6.35 -31.67 27.01
N VAL A 406 7.32 -30.81 26.70
CA VAL A 406 8.33 -31.04 25.68
C VAL A 406 9.70 -30.94 26.35
N THR A 407 10.34 -32.09 26.57
CA THR A 407 11.75 -32.16 26.97
C THR A 407 12.61 -31.91 25.74
N GLY A 408 13.01 -30.65 25.54
CA GLY A 408 14.06 -30.26 24.59
C GLY A 408 15.06 -29.35 25.31
N THR A 409 16.34 -29.65 25.18
CA THR A 409 17.45 -28.91 25.81
C THR A 409 17.44 -27.44 25.39
N MET A 410 17.13 -26.54 26.32
CA MET A 410 17.14 -25.09 26.11
C MET A 410 18.57 -24.58 25.91
N SER A 411 18.83 -23.99 24.75
CA SER A 411 19.93 -23.05 24.52
C SER A 411 19.71 -21.76 25.34
N PRO A 412 20.78 -21.01 25.67
CA PRO A 412 20.73 -19.99 26.70
C PRO A 412 19.81 -18.82 26.30
N ILE A 413 19.21 -18.27 27.34
CA ILE A 413 18.18 -17.23 27.36
C ILE A 413 18.62 -16.01 26.54
N MET A 414 17.95 -15.75 25.41
CA MET A 414 17.95 -14.43 24.78
C MET A 414 17.06 -13.53 25.64
N GLU A 415 17.68 -12.63 26.41
CA GLU A 415 16.99 -11.58 27.17
C GLU A 415 17.09 -10.25 26.41
N GLY A 416 15.96 -9.56 26.20
CA GLY A 416 15.93 -8.21 25.62
C GLY A 416 15.26 -8.07 24.25
N GLU A 417 15.68 -7.05 23.50
CA GLU A 417 15.10 -6.59 22.21
C GLU A 417 15.13 -7.67 21.11
N GLU A 418 16.19 -8.48 21.05
CA GLU A 418 16.32 -9.58 20.09
C GLU A 418 15.25 -10.67 20.29
N ALA A 419 14.92 -11.02 21.54
CA ALA A 419 13.90 -12.02 21.84
C ALA A 419 12.49 -11.54 21.43
N ARG A 420 12.22 -10.23 21.58
CA ARG A 420 11.00 -9.59 21.08
C ARG A 420 10.92 -9.68 19.56
N GLU A 421 11.99 -9.34 18.86
CA GLU A 421 12.01 -9.38 17.39
C GLU A 421 11.82 -10.80 16.85
N VAL A 422 12.46 -11.80 17.46
CA VAL A 422 12.26 -13.22 17.11
C VAL A 422 10.80 -13.65 17.34
N ALA A 423 10.19 -13.21 18.45
CA ALA A 423 8.80 -13.52 18.75
C ALA A 423 7.83 -12.85 17.77
N LEU A 424 8.08 -11.59 17.40
CA LEU A 424 7.31 -10.86 16.39
C LEU A 424 7.41 -11.54 15.02
N ALA A 425 8.62 -11.93 14.61
CA ALA A 425 8.84 -12.65 13.37
C ALA A 425 8.07 -13.97 13.34
N ALA A 426 8.11 -14.75 14.43
CA ALA A 426 7.33 -15.98 14.57
C ALA A 426 5.81 -15.74 14.53
N GLY A 427 5.34 -14.62 15.10
CA GLY A 427 3.95 -14.18 14.99
C GLY A 427 3.54 -13.89 13.55
N HIS A 428 4.35 -13.09 12.85
CA HIS A 428 4.11 -12.76 11.43
C HIS A 428 4.12 -13.99 10.53
N MET A 429 4.91 -15.01 10.84
CA MET A 429 4.86 -16.30 10.13
C MET A 429 3.51 -16.99 10.22
N ARG A 430 2.84 -16.95 11.39
CA ARG A 430 1.48 -17.51 11.54
C ARG A 430 0.44 -16.71 10.77
N VAL A 431 0.59 -15.39 10.75
CA VAL A 431 -0.27 -14.50 9.96
C VAL A 431 -0.07 -14.72 8.46
N ALA A 432 1.17 -14.93 8.01
CA ALA A 432 1.47 -15.27 6.63
C ALA A 432 0.78 -16.57 6.21
N ALA A 433 0.86 -17.62 7.04
CA ALA A 433 0.19 -18.90 6.78
C ALA A 433 -1.35 -18.76 6.66
N TYR A 434 -1.96 -17.89 7.48
CA TYR A 434 -3.39 -17.58 7.36
C TYR A 434 -3.72 -16.94 6.00
N TYR A 435 -2.95 -15.93 5.57
CA TYR A 435 -3.19 -15.29 4.28
C TYR A 435 -2.90 -16.19 3.08
N GLN A 436 -1.93 -17.11 3.19
CA GLN A 436 -1.70 -18.15 2.20
C GLN A 436 -2.93 -19.05 2.04
N LEU A 437 -3.52 -19.50 3.15
CA LEU A 437 -4.72 -20.33 3.12
C LEU A 437 -5.94 -19.57 2.57
N LEU A 438 -6.06 -18.26 2.85
CA LEU A 438 -7.07 -17.42 2.21
C LEU A 438 -6.85 -17.28 0.71
N ALA A 439 -5.60 -17.11 0.27
CA ALA A 439 -5.25 -17.04 -1.14
C ALA A 439 -5.57 -18.35 -1.89
N GLU A 440 -5.40 -19.51 -1.23
CA GLU A 440 -5.79 -20.81 -1.79
C GLU A 440 -7.31 -20.96 -1.89
N LYS A 441 -8.06 -20.51 -0.87
CA LYS A 441 -9.54 -20.56 -0.89
C LYS A 441 -10.16 -19.61 -1.92
N HIS A 442 -9.54 -18.45 -2.11
CA HIS A 442 -9.99 -17.42 -3.05
C HIS A 442 -9.05 -17.35 -4.26
N TYR A 443 -8.66 -18.52 -4.78
CA TYR A 443 -7.66 -18.63 -5.84
C TYR A 443 -8.19 -18.11 -7.19
N PHE A 444 -7.59 -17.02 -7.66
CA PHE A 444 -7.72 -16.57 -9.05
C PHE A 444 -6.51 -17.05 -9.86
N PRO A 445 -6.71 -17.90 -10.89
CA PRO A 445 -5.66 -18.29 -11.82
C PRO A 445 -5.02 -17.05 -12.45
N ARG A 446 -3.70 -17.09 -12.71
CA ARG A 446 -2.94 -15.94 -13.24
C ARG A 446 -3.64 -15.23 -14.40
N GLU A 447 -4.18 -16.01 -15.34
CA GLU A 447 -4.85 -15.54 -16.56
C GLU A 447 -6.19 -14.82 -16.32
N LYS A 448 -6.84 -15.05 -15.17
CA LYS A 448 -8.14 -14.48 -14.82
C LYS A 448 -8.03 -13.24 -13.95
N ARG A 449 -6.82 -12.90 -13.50
CA ARG A 449 -6.59 -11.73 -12.65
C ARG A 449 -6.68 -10.47 -13.51
N SER A 450 -7.46 -9.51 -13.05
CA SER A 450 -7.73 -8.25 -13.74
C SER A 450 -7.33 -7.03 -12.92
N SER A 451 -7.22 -7.21 -11.60
CA SER A 451 -6.87 -6.15 -10.67
C SER A 451 -5.97 -6.66 -9.56
N PRO A 452 -5.24 -5.76 -8.88
CA PRO A 452 -4.47 -6.15 -7.71
C PRO A 452 -5.31 -6.66 -6.53
N GLN A 453 -6.62 -6.36 -6.49
CA GLN A 453 -7.50 -6.91 -5.48
C GLN A 453 -7.58 -8.44 -5.54
N ASP A 454 -7.46 -9.00 -6.76
CA ASP A 454 -7.48 -10.44 -7.00
C ASP A 454 -6.29 -11.16 -6.34
N ILE A 455 -5.25 -10.42 -5.91
CA ILE A 455 -4.04 -10.95 -5.26
C ILE A 455 -3.77 -10.34 -3.88
N VAL A 456 -4.73 -9.64 -3.26
CA VAL A 456 -4.52 -8.97 -1.95
C VAL A 456 -4.03 -9.93 -0.88
N TYR A 457 -4.58 -11.14 -0.81
CA TYR A 457 -4.13 -12.14 0.17
C TYR A 457 -2.70 -12.64 -0.10
N LEU A 458 -2.32 -12.81 -1.39
CA LEU A 458 -0.94 -13.16 -1.74
C LEU A 458 0.03 -12.05 -1.32
N LEU A 459 -0.34 -10.80 -1.55
CA LEU A 459 0.48 -9.65 -1.17
C LEU A 459 0.61 -9.51 0.34
N ALA A 460 -0.48 -9.73 1.09
CA ALA A 460 -0.46 -9.76 2.55
C ALA A 460 0.45 -10.88 3.08
N ALA A 461 0.37 -12.08 2.48
CA ALA A 461 1.25 -13.20 2.81
C ALA A 461 2.73 -12.86 2.56
N VAL A 462 3.07 -12.32 1.39
CA VAL A 462 4.44 -11.89 1.05
C VAL A 462 4.97 -10.88 2.07
N ARG A 463 4.19 -9.88 2.45
CA ARG A 463 4.58 -8.86 3.44
C ARG A 463 4.88 -9.49 4.79
N HIS A 464 3.99 -10.36 5.26
CA HIS A 464 4.17 -11.03 6.55
C HIS A 464 5.33 -12.05 6.54
N LEU A 465 5.65 -12.66 5.40
CA LEU A 465 6.87 -13.45 5.25
C LEU A 465 8.13 -12.59 5.37
N CYS A 466 8.16 -11.38 4.77
CA CYS A 466 9.27 -10.44 4.95
C CYS A 466 9.44 -10.02 6.42
N LEU A 467 8.33 -9.67 7.10
CA LEU A 467 8.35 -9.33 8.53
C LEU A 467 8.72 -10.53 9.42
N GLY A 468 8.45 -11.75 8.95
CA GLY A 468 8.85 -13.01 9.56
C GLY A 468 10.28 -13.44 9.26
N TRP A 469 11.10 -12.61 8.59
CA TRP A 469 12.47 -12.93 8.16
C TRP A 469 12.58 -14.10 7.17
N HIS A 470 11.51 -14.37 6.42
CA HIS A 470 11.45 -15.43 5.41
C HIS A 470 11.44 -14.82 4.00
N TRP A 471 12.39 -13.92 3.74
CA TRP A 471 12.48 -13.17 2.47
C TRP A 471 12.63 -14.09 1.25
N GLN A 472 13.35 -15.20 1.38
CA GLN A 472 13.49 -16.16 0.29
C GLN A 472 12.13 -16.76 -0.09
N GLN A 473 11.34 -17.22 0.88
CA GLN A 473 10.00 -17.75 0.62
C GLN A 473 9.07 -16.69 0.02
N ALA A 474 9.19 -15.44 0.48
CA ALA A 474 8.44 -14.32 -0.07
C ALA A 474 8.82 -14.04 -1.54
N CYS A 475 10.12 -14.11 -1.86
CA CYS A 475 10.62 -13.98 -3.23
C CYS A 475 10.15 -15.13 -4.12
N ASP A 476 10.28 -16.37 -3.65
CA ASP A 476 9.82 -17.56 -4.35
C ASP A 476 8.33 -17.46 -4.70
N MET A 477 7.50 -16.95 -3.77
CA MET A 477 6.07 -16.72 -3.99
C MET A 477 5.82 -15.65 -5.06
N ILE A 478 6.54 -14.53 -5.04
CA ILE A 478 6.40 -13.48 -6.08
C ILE A 478 6.67 -14.07 -7.47
N LEU A 479 7.73 -14.86 -7.59
CA LEU A 479 8.15 -15.49 -8.86
C LEU A 479 7.17 -16.61 -9.28
N SER A 480 6.76 -17.46 -8.33
CA SER A 480 5.86 -18.59 -8.58
C SER A 480 4.41 -18.19 -8.83
N GLU A 481 4.02 -16.96 -8.52
CA GLU A 481 2.67 -16.45 -8.79
C GLU A 481 2.62 -15.44 -9.93
N GLY A 482 3.77 -15.07 -10.52
CA GLY A 482 3.84 -14.07 -11.58
C GLY A 482 3.34 -12.69 -11.12
N ILE A 483 3.60 -12.35 -9.85
CA ILE A 483 3.14 -11.10 -9.24
C ILE A 483 3.83 -9.91 -9.93
N TYR A 484 5.09 -10.07 -10.34
CA TYR A 484 5.84 -9.05 -11.07
C TYR A 484 5.11 -8.64 -12.36
N GLU A 485 4.82 -9.60 -13.24
CA GLU A 485 4.19 -9.31 -14.54
C GLU A 485 2.80 -8.71 -14.35
N SER A 486 2.02 -9.28 -13.42
CA SER A 486 0.66 -8.82 -13.11
C SER A 486 0.67 -7.38 -12.60
N MET A 487 1.52 -7.06 -11.62
CA MET A 487 1.61 -5.71 -11.05
C MET A 487 2.18 -4.70 -12.05
N VAL A 488 3.12 -5.11 -12.91
CA VAL A 488 3.63 -4.26 -13.98
C VAL A 488 2.54 -3.93 -15.00
N GLN A 489 1.73 -4.92 -15.40
CA GLN A 489 0.60 -4.73 -16.32
C GLN A 489 -0.47 -3.80 -15.75
N TRP A 490 -0.76 -3.90 -14.44
CA TRP A 490 -1.74 -3.04 -13.77
C TRP A 490 -1.20 -1.65 -13.39
N GLY A 491 0.09 -1.39 -13.61
CA GLY A 491 0.70 -0.12 -13.22
C GLY A 491 0.97 0.02 -11.71
N ALA A 492 0.88 -1.06 -10.94
CA ALA A 492 1.10 -1.08 -9.49
C ALA A 492 2.60 -1.11 -9.13
N TRP A 493 3.40 -0.28 -9.78
CA TRP A 493 4.87 -0.34 -9.72
C TRP A 493 5.43 0.07 -8.36
N ASN A 494 4.83 1.07 -7.71
CA ASN A 494 5.27 1.54 -6.40
C ASN A 494 5.11 0.49 -5.32
N ALA A 495 3.96 -0.20 -5.29
CA ALA A 495 3.71 -1.30 -4.36
C ALA A 495 4.72 -2.44 -4.56
N LEU A 496 5.06 -2.74 -5.82
CA LEU A 496 6.06 -3.75 -6.17
C LEU A 496 7.48 -3.31 -5.76
N ILE A 497 7.84 -2.04 -5.96
CA ILE A 497 9.11 -1.46 -5.47
C ILE A 497 9.19 -1.59 -3.95
N GLY A 498 8.13 -1.20 -3.22
CA GLY A 498 8.07 -1.32 -1.77
C GLY A 498 8.30 -2.76 -1.29
N LEU A 499 7.63 -3.73 -1.92
CA LEU A 499 7.83 -5.15 -1.62
C LEU A 499 9.29 -5.58 -1.85
N TYR A 500 9.87 -5.25 -3.02
CA TYR A 500 11.25 -5.62 -3.31
C TYR A 500 12.27 -4.94 -2.40
N MET A 501 12.06 -3.68 -2.02
CA MET A 501 12.93 -2.97 -1.08
C MET A 501 12.94 -3.61 0.31
N THR A 502 11.82 -4.19 0.76
CA THR A 502 11.78 -4.94 2.04
C THR A 502 12.57 -6.25 2.01
N MET A 503 12.81 -6.82 0.83
CA MET A 503 13.52 -8.09 0.66
C MET A 503 15.03 -7.93 0.47
N LEU A 504 15.51 -6.75 0.11
CA LEU A 504 16.92 -6.50 -0.19
C LEU A 504 17.75 -6.15 1.07
N PRO A 505 19.05 -6.48 1.10
CA PRO A 505 19.97 -6.03 2.14
C PRO A 505 19.98 -4.50 2.32
N PRO A 506 20.03 -3.98 3.56
CA PRO A 506 20.28 -4.70 4.83
C PRO A 506 19.05 -5.41 5.43
N ASN A 507 17.86 -5.20 4.86
CA ASN A 507 16.59 -5.62 5.45
C ASN A 507 16.32 -7.12 5.30
N GLY A 508 16.89 -7.78 4.30
CA GLY A 508 16.65 -9.20 4.04
C GLY A 508 17.80 -9.97 3.41
N VAL A 509 17.71 -11.29 3.52
CA VAL A 509 18.68 -12.25 2.96
C VAL A 509 18.00 -13.07 1.87
N LEU A 510 18.49 -12.91 0.65
CA LEU A 510 18.06 -13.65 -0.54
C LEU A 510 19.21 -14.47 -1.11
N THR A 511 18.90 -15.47 -1.94
CA THR A 511 19.94 -16.06 -2.77
C THR A 511 20.54 -14.97 -3.66
N ARG A 512 21.85 -15.07 -3.95
CA ARG A 512 22.52 -14.10 -4.82
C ARG A 512 21.90 -14.03 -6.22
N ARG A 513 21.33 -15.14 -6.71
CA ARG A 513 20.62 -15.15 -7.99
C ARG A 513 19.37 -14.26 -7.93
N ASP A 514 18.55 -14.45 -6.90
CA ASP A 514 17.29 -13.72 -6.75
C ASP A 514 17.53 -12.25 -6.38
N GLU A 515 18.57 -11.96 -5.59
CA GLU A 515 19.03 -10.58 -5.36
C GLU A 515 19.35 -9.88 -6.68
N GLY A 516 20.10 -10.55 -7.57
CA GLY A 516 20.43 -10.01 -8.90
C GLY A 516 19.18 -9.76 -9.75
N LEU A 517 18.22 -10.68 -9.73
CA LEU A 517 16.96 -10.56 -10.47
C LEU A 517 16.09 -9.41 -9.93
N ILE A 518 15.91 -9.32 -8.62
CA ILE A 518 15.12 -8.25 -7.98
C ILE A 518 15.77 -6.89 -8.22
N CYS A 519 17.10 -6.77 -8.14
CA CYS A 519 17.79 -5.52 -8.45
C CYS A 519 17.58 -5.12 -9.91
N ASN A 520 17.62 -6.06 -10.86
CA ASN A 520 17.30 -5.77 -12.26
C ASN A 520 15.84 -5.32 -12.44
N HIS A 521 14.89 -5.96 -11.75
CA HIS A 521 13.48 -5.56 -11.78
C HIS A 521 13.27 -4.15 -11.20
N LEU A 522 13.90 -3.82 -10.07
CA LEU A 522 13.88 -2.47 -9.51
C LEU A 522 14.47 -1.45 -10.47
N GLY A 523 15.59 -1.78 -11.12
CA GLY A 523 16.17 -0.95 -12.17
C GLY A 523 15.15 -0.59 -13.25
N LEU A 524 14.40 -1.58 -13.73
CA LEU A 524 13.37 -1.38 -14.74
C LEU A 524 12.17 -0.57 -14.21
N LEU A 525 11.74 -0.81 -12.98
CA LEU A 525 10.63 -0.07 -12.37
C LEU A 525 10.99 1.42 -12.18
N TYR A 526 12.21 1.72 -11.71
CA TYR A 526 12.68 3.10 -11.57
C TYR A 526 12.90 3.79 -12.91
N ASP A 527 13.35 3.08 -13.94
CA ASP A 527 13.45 3.60 -15.32
C ASP A 527 12.07 4.06 -15.81
N ARG A 528 11.06 3.20 -15.63
CA ARG A 528 9.68 3.52 -16.02
C ARG A 528 9.06 4.68 -15.22
N LEU A 529 9.47 4.88 -13.97
CA LEU A 529 9.09 6.04 -13.16
C LEU A 529 9.88 7.31 -13.50
N GLY A 530 10.87 7.22 -14.40
CA GLY A 530 11.74 8.33 -14.77
C GLY A 530 12.85 8.65 -13.76
N ASN A 531 13.05 7.80 -12.74
CA ASN A 531 14.16 7.95 -11.80
C ASN A 531 15.41 7.23 -12.32
N TYR A 532 16.05 7.85 -13.31
CA TYR A 532 17.23 7.29 -13.97
C TYR A 532 18.43 7.06 -13.03
N PRO A 533 18.74 7.93 -12.05
CA PRO A 533 19.84 7.67 -11.12
C PRO A 533 19.64 6.40 -10.27
N LEU A 534 18.45 6.19 -9.71
CA LEU A 534 18.15 4.97 -8.96
C LEU A 534 18.13 3.75 -9.88
N SER A 535 17.54 3.89 -11.07
CA SER A 535 17.54 2.83 -12.07
C SER A 535 18.96 2.32 -12.38
N GLN A 536 19.88 3.25 -12.66
CA GLN A 536 21.28 2.93 -12.91
C GLN A 536 21.93 2.23 -11.71
N ALA A 537 21.75 2.76 -10.50
CA ALA A 537 22.32 2.17 -9.29
C ALA A 537 21.86 0.71 -9.06
N PHE A 538 20.57 0.42 -9.32
CA PHE A 538 20.03 -0.93 -9.19
C PHE A 538 20.52 -1.87 -10.30
N TYR A 539 20.67 -1.41 -11.55
CA TYR A 539 21.30 -2.22 -12.60
C TYR A 539 22.77 -2.52 -12.29
N GLU A 540 23.54 -1.56 -11.79
CA GLU A 540 24.93 -1.77 -11.39
C GLU A 540 25.04 -2.78 -10.24
N ARG A 541 24.14 -2.68 -9.25
CA ARG A 541 24.04 -3.67 -8.16
C ARG A 541 23.71 -5.06 -8.69
N ALA A 542 22.73 -5.18 -9.59
CA ALA A 542 22.36 -6.44 -10.23
C ALA A 542 23.56 -7.07 -10.96
N LEU A 543 24.26 -6.30 -11.80
CA LEU A 543 25.45 -6.76 -12.52
C LEU A 543 26.57 -7.18 -11.59
N ALA A 544 26.82 -6.44 -10.51
CA ALA A 544 27.85 -6.79 -9.54
C ALA A 544 27.57 -8.15 -8.89
N VAL A 545 26.31 -8.43 -8.54
CA VAL A 545 25.90 -9.71 -7.97
C VAL A 545 25.98 -10.82 -9.01
N GLN A 546 25.41 -10.62 -10.20
CA GLN A 546 25.38 -11.62 -11.28
C GLN A 546 26.80 -11.99 -11.76
N ARG A 547 27.73 -11.03 -11.83
CA ARG A 547 29.15 -11.29 -12.12
C ARG A 547 29.81 -12.15 -11.05
N LYS A 548 29.53 -11.89 -9.76
CA LYS A 548 30.09 -12.68 -8.65
C LYS A 548 29.66 -14.14 -8.71
N ILE A 549 28.43 -14.43 -9.13
CA ILE A 549 27.92 -15.80 -9.28
C ILE A 549 28.08 -16.38 -10.69
N ASN A 550 28.73 -15.63 -11.60
CA ASN A 550 28.89 -16.01 -13.01
C ASN A 550 27.55 -16.32 -13.72
N ASP A 551 26.48 -15.63 -13.35
CA ASP A 551 25.18 -15.70 -14.04
C ASP A 551 25.24 -14.87 -15.32
N LYS A 552 25.63 -15.53 -16.43
CA LYS A 552 25.77 -14.89 -17.74
C LYS A 552 24.43 -14.49 -18.33
N HIS A 553 23.37 -15.25 -18.05
CA HIS A 553 22.02 -14.97 -18.55
C HIS A 553 21.46 -13.72 -17.89
N GLY A 554 21.52 -13.64 -16.56
CA GLY A 554 21.16 -12.44 -15.82
C GLY A 554 21.98 -11.22 -16.24
N GLN A 555 23.30 -11.36 -16.43
CA GLN A 555 24.15 -10.26 -16.91
C GLN A 555 23.70 -9.72 -18.28
N ALA A 556 23.39 -10.61 -19.22
CA ALA A 556 23.00 -10.20 -20.57
C ALA A 556 21.64 -9.46 -20.57
N ILE A 557 20.68 -9.92 -19.76
CA ILE A 557 19.40 -9.22 -19.57
C ILE A 557 19.62 -7.85 -18.93
N THR A 558 20.37 -7.77 -17.83
CA THR A 558 20.60 -6.51 -17.12
C THR A 558 21.34 -5.49 -17.99
N LEU A 559 22.35 -5.92 -18.75
CA LEU A 559 23.05 -5.06 -19.72
C LEU A 559 22.12 -4.57 -20.83
N THR A 560 21.19 -5.41 -21.29
CA THR A 560 20.17 -4.99 -22.27
C THR A 560 19.28 -3.89 -21.69
N ASN A 561 18.79 -4.07 -20.46
CA ASN A 561 17.95 -3.09 -19.79
C ASN A 561 18.70 -1.79 -19.47
N GLN A 562 19.95 -1.88 -19.02
CA GLN A 562 20.79 -0.72 -18.77
C GLN A 562 21.15 0.03 -20.08
N GLY A 563 21.32 -0.69 -21.18
CA GLY A 563 21.49 -0.09 -22.51
C GLY A 563 20.26 0.73 -22.93
N GLU A 564 19.06 0.23 -22.64
CA GLU A 564 17.80 0.94 -22.88
C GLU A 564 17.66 2.19 -22.00
N LEU A 565 18.03 2.11 -20.72
CA LEU A 565 18.10 3.27 -19.84
C LEU A 565 19.00 4.37 -20.43
N PHE A 566 20.23 4.03 -20.83
CA PHE A 566 21.16 4.98 -21.44
C PHE A 566 20.61 5.57 -22.74
N ARG A 567 19.89 4.77 -23.53
CA ARG A 567 19.21 5.23 -24.74
C ARG A 567 18.13 6.27 -24.40
N SER A 568 17.33 6.04 -23.36
CA SER A 568 16.26 6.94 -22.89
C SER A 568 16.79 8.30 -22.42
N ILE A 569 18.02 8.35 -21.89
CA ILE A 569 18.69 9.60 -21.49
C ILE A 569 19.65 10.16 -22.55
N PHE A 570 19.57 9.69 -23.80
CA PHE A 570 20.38 10.15 -24.95
C PHE A 570 21.89 9.87 -24.87
N GLU A 571 22.31 8.96 -23.98
CA GLU A 571 23.69 8.49 -23.81
C GLU A 571 24.03 7.35 -24.79
N TRP A 572 24.00 7.66 -26.10
CA TRP A 572 24.06 6.68 -27.18
C TRP A 572 25.29 5.76 -27.17
N GLN A 573 26.45 6.28 -26.79
CA GLN A 573 27.70 5.50 -26.74
C GLN A 573 27.66 4.47 -25.60
N GLN A 574 27.09 4.85 -24.46
CA GLN A 574 26.95 3.96 -23.31
C GLN A 574 25.89 2.89 -23.61
N ALA A 575 24.77 3.27 -24.23
CA ALA A 575 23.75 2.34 -24.71
C ALA A 575 24.36 1.27 -25.64
N ARG A 576 25.12 1.70 -26.67
CA ARG A 576 25.81 0.80 -27.59
C ARG A 576 26.75 -0.16 -26.88
N THR A 577 27.57 0.36 -25.96
CA THR A 577 28.54 -0.44 -25.21
C THR A 577 27.85 -1.55 -24.41
N ASN A 578 26.73 -1.23 -23.77
CA ASN A 578 25.94 -2.20 -23.00
C ASN A 578 25.31 -3.27 -23.92
N PHE A 579 24.71 -2.87 -25.05
CA PHE A 579 24.16 -3.82 -26.03
C PHE A 579 25.23 -4.74 -26.64
N ASP A 580 26.42 -4.21 -26.97
CA ASP A 580 27.52 -5.00 -27.52
C ASP A 580 28.02 -6.04 -26.48
N GLN A 581 28.14 -5.65 -25.20
CA GLN A 581 28.49 -6.58 -24.13
C GLN A 581 27.41 -7.67 -23.93
N ALA A 582 26.13 -7.29 -23.91
CA ALA A 582 25.02 -8.21 -23.80
C ALA A 582 24.99 -9.21 -24.97
N ARG A 583 25.27 -8.75 -26.19
CA ARG A 583 25.34 -9.59 -27.39
C ARG A 583 26.48 -10.61 -27.33
N VAL A 584 27.67 -10.22 -26.84
CA VAL A 584 28.79 -11.16 -26.64
C VAL A 584 28.43 -12.26 -25.65
N LEU A 585 27.70 -11.93 -24.58
CA LEU A 585 27.18 -12.94 -23.65
C LEU A 585 26.12 -13.81 -24.33
N ASN A 586 25.19 -13.21 -25.08
CA ASN A 586 24.12 -13.95 -25.72
C ASN A 586 24.62 -14.92 -26.81
N GLN A 587 25.72 -14.61 -27.49
CA GLN A 587 26.38 -15.55 -28.41
C GLN A 587 26.83 -16.85 -27.72
N GLN A 588 27.16 -16.77 -26.43
CA GLN A 588 27.51 -17.95 -25.62
C GLN A 588 26.26 -18.70 -25.15
N LEU A 589 25.18 -17.97 -24.83
CA LEU A 589 23.92 -18.52 -24.33
C LEU A 589 23.05 -19.14 -25.43
N ARG A 590 23.13 -18.59 -26.65
CA ARG A 590 22.26 -18.90 -27.80
C ARG A 590 20.77 -18.73 -27.49
N ASP A 591 20.42 -17.77 -26.64
CA ASP A 591 19.03 -17.44 -26.31
C ASP A 591 18.42 -16.62 -27.46
N SER A 592 17.47 -17.24 -28.17
CA SER A 592 16.83 -16.65 -29.34
C SER A 592 15.86 -15.51 -28.98
N LEU A 593 15.25 -15.57 -27.79
CA LEU A 593 14.37 -14.50 -27.31
C LEU A 593 15.19 -13.27 -26.97
N LEU A 594 16.28 -13.45 -26.23
CA LEU A 594 17.19 -12.37 -25.89
C LEU A 594 17.86 -11.77 -27.15
N GLU A 595 18.19 -12.59 -28.15
CA GLU A 595 18.72 -12.10 -29.43
C GLU A 595 17.70 -11.21 -30.14
N SER A 596 16.43 -11.64 -30.17
CA SER A 596 15.34 -10.83 -30.75
C SER A 596 15.23 -9.45 -30.09
N VAL A 597 15.28 -9.40 -28.75
CA VAL A 597 15.18 -8.15 -27.98
C VAL A 597 16.40 -7.27 -28.20
N LEU A 598 17.61 -7.84 -28.19
CA LEU A 598 18.85 -7.11 -28.45
C LEU A 598 18.88 -6.49 -29.85
N LEU A 599 18.51 -7.27 -30.87
CA LEU A 599 18.45 -6.78 -32.25
C LEU A 599 17.39 -5.68 -32.39
N HIS A 600 16.24 -5.82 -31.73
CA HIS A 600 15.23 -4.76 -31.71
C HIS A 600 15.79 -3.46 -31.12
N ASN A 601 16.44 -3.52 -29.96
CA ASN A 601 16.99 -2.33 -29.28
C ASN A 601 18.15 -1.70 -30.07
N LEU A 602 19.01 -2.50 -30.71
CA LEU A 602 20.02 -2.01 -31.65
C LEU A 602 19.37 -1.31 -32.86
N GLY A 603 18.26 -1.85 -33.36
CA GLY A 603 17.46 -1.21 -34.41
C GLY A 603 16.96 0.17 -33.97
N ILE A 604 16.45 0.30 -32.75
CA ILE A 604 16.02 1.59 -32.18
C ILE A 604 17.20 2.55 -32.06
N LEU A 605 18.35 2.09 -31.61
CA LEU A 605 19.55 2.90 -31.48
C LEU A 605 20.01 3.47 -32.84
N HIS A 606 20.06 2.63 -33.89
CA HIS A 606 20.39 3.06 -35.25
C HIS A 606 19.33 4.00 -35.83
N HIS A 607 18.05 3.75 -35.55
CA HIS A 607 16.95 4.62 -35.95
C HIS A 607 17.11 6.01 -35.31
N ALA A 608 17.42 6.08 -34.01
CA ALA A 608 17.61 7.35 -33.31
C ALA A 608 18.75 8.22 -33.89
N VAL A 609 19.82 7.60 -34.38
CA VAL A 609 20.92 8.31 -35.08
C VAL A 609 20.70 8.49 -36.59
N LYS A 610 19.48 8.19 -37.08
CA LYS A 610 19.04 8.27 -38.49
C LYS A 610 19.81 7.35 -39.45
N ASP A 611 20.42 6.28 -38.94
CA ASP A 611 20.96 5.19 -39.76
C ASP A 611 19.85 4.19 -40.08
N TYR A 612 18.91 4.65 -40.91
CA TYR A 612 17.70 3.92 -41.23
C TYR A 612 17.94 2.57 -41.92
N GLN A 613 19.05 2.44 -42.65
CA GLN A 613 19.39 1.20 -43.34
C GLN A 613 19.75 0.10 -42.34
N GLN A 614 20.65 0.39 -41.39
CA GLN A 614 21.02 -0.57 -40.36
C GLN A 614 19.85 -0.86 -39.41
N ALA A 615 19.09 0.18 -39.03
CA ALA A 615 17.91 0.02 -38.21
C ALA A 615 16.91 -0.99 -38.81
N PHE A 616 16.65 -0.89 -40.11
CA PHE A 616 15.75 -1.81 -40.81
C PHE A 616 16.27 -3.25 -40.85
N ILE A 617 17.57 -3.46 -41.08
CA ILE A 617 18.18 -4.80 -41.05
C ILE A 617 17.99 -5.44 -39.68
N TYR A 618 18.31 -4.69 -38.61
CA TYR A 618 18.14 -5.16 -37.25
C TYR A 618 16.68 -5.47 -36.90
N TYR A 619 15.74 -4.61 -37.30
CA TYR A 619 14.32 -4.88 -37.10
C TYR A 619 13.83 -6.10 -37.88
N GLN A 620 14.32 -6.34 -39.09
CA GLN A 620 13.96 -7.53 -39.86
C GLN A 620 14.45 -8.82 -39.20
N GLU A 621 15.69 -8.82 -38.71
CA GLU A 621 16.25 -9.97 -37.99
C GLU A 621 15.51 -10.21 -36.67
N ALA A 622 15.24 -9.16 -35.89
CA ALA A 622 14.42 -9.25 -34.68
C ALA A 622 13.01 -9.80 -34.99
N LEU A 623 12.36 -9.30 -36.04
CA LEU A 623 11.02 -9.74 -36.44
C LEU A 623 10.99 -11.22 -36.83
N ARG A 624 12.05 -11.70 -37.49
CA ARG A 624 12.20 -13.12 -37.82
C ARG A 624 12.23 -13.97 -36.56
N PHE A 625 13.04 -13.60 -35.55
CA PHE A 625 13.07 -14.32 -34.28
C PHE A 625 11.72 -14.29 -33.56
N ALA A 626 11.11 -13.10 -33.42
CA ALA A 626 9.81 -12.96 -32.78
C ALA A 626 8.73 -13.85 -33.43
N ARG A 627 8.69 -13.92 -34.77
CA ARG A 627 7.77 -14.81 -35.49
C ARG A 627 8.06 -16.28 -35.28
N THR A 628 9.34 -16.69 -35.29
CA THR A 628 9.70 -18.09 -35.06
C THR A 628 9.40 -18.56 -33.64
N LEU A 629 9.39 -17.64 -32.68
CA LEU A 629 9.08 -17.90 -31.28
C LEU A 629 7.58 -17.70 -30.96
N GLU A 630 6.77 -17.32 -31.94
CA GLU A 630 5.35 -16.97 -31.77
C GLU A 630 5.10 -15.83 -30.75
N GLU A 631 6.11 -14.97 -30.56
CA GLU A 631 6.10 -13.82 -29.65
C GLU A 631 5.32 -12.64 -30.24
N ARG A 632 3.99 -12.78 -30.27
CA ARG A 632 3.08 -11.81 -30.92
C ARG A 632 3.19 -10.38 -30.37
N TYR A 633 3.45 -10.23 -29.07
CA TYR A 633 3.64 -8.92 -28.47
C TYR A 633 4.91 -8.23 -29.00
N ASN A 634 6.04 -8.94 -29.02
CA ASN A 634 7.30 -8.44 -29.55
C ASN A 634 7.22 -8.19 -31.07
N GLU A 635 6.55 -9.07 -31.82
CA GLU A 635 6.25 -8.83 -33.25
C GLU A 635 5.53 -7.49 -33.44
N GLY A 636 4.49 -7.24 -32.62
CA GLY A 636 3.76 -5.97 -32.65
C GLY A 636 4.62 -4.76 -32.30
N MET A 637 5.60 -4.88 -31.41
CA MET A 637 6.54 -3.79 -31.09
C MET A 637 7.51 -3.50 -32.24
N ILE A 638 8.11 -4.55 -32.79
CA ILE A 638 9.06 -4.44 -33.90
C ILE A 638 8.39 -3.85 -35.15
N LEU A 639 7.19 -4.30 -35.49
CA LEU A 639 6.44 -3.79 -36.63
C LEU A 639 6.01 -2.33 -36.46
N THR A 640 5.65 -1.89 -35.25
CA THR A 640 5.42 -0.46 -34.98
C THR A 640 6.66 0.36 -35.34
N ASN A 641 7.85 -0.06 -34.90
CA ASN A 641 9.08 0.68 -35.16
C ASN A 641 9.49 0.65 -36.64
N ILE A 642 9.25 -0.45 -37.36
CA ILE A 642 9.41 -0.51 -38.82
C ILE A 642 8.46 0.49 -39.51
N GLY A 643 7.19 0.53 -39.08
CA GLY A 643 6.21 1.48 -39.60
C GLY A 643 6.61 2.93 -39.38
N LEU A 644 7.11 3.27 -38.19
CA LEU A 644 7.65 4.60 -37.88
C LEU A 644 8.89 4.93 -38.72
N LEU A 645 9.80 3.97 -38.91
CA LEU A 645 10.98 4.12 -39.74
C LEU A 645 10.63 4.40 -41.22
N PHE A 646 9.59 3.75 -41.75
CA PHE A 646 9.08 4.04 -43.09
C PHE A 646 8.42 5.42 -43.18
N TYR A 647 7.66 5.81 -42.14
CA TYR A 647 7.04 7.12 -42.07
C TYR A 647 8.07 8.24 -42.11
N GLU A 648 9.14 8.14 -41.32
CA GLU A 648 10.22 9.14 -41.29
C GLU A 648 11.01 9.23 -42.59
N GLN A 649 11.11 8.13 -43.35
CA GLN A 649 11.74 8.13 -44.67
C GLN A 649 10.81 8.60 -45.80
N GLY A 650 9.55 8.91 -45.51
CA GLY A 650 8.56 9.37 -46.49
C GLY A 650 7.83 8.25 -47.25
N PHE A 651 8.00 6.98 -46.85
CA PHE A 651 7.29 5.82 -47.40
C PHE A 651 5.91 5.67 -46.77
N GLN A 652 5.01 6.62 -47.07
CA GLN A 652 3.71 6.72 -46.38
C GLN A 652 2.79 5.52 -46.59
N ALA A 653 2.78 4.92 -47.79
CA ALA A 653 1.91 3.80 -48.10
C ALA A 653 2.34 2.53 -47.35
N GLU A 654 3.65 2.25 -47.33
CA GLU A 654 4.26 1.13 -46.62
C GLU A 654 4.14 1.30 -45.11
N ALA A 655 4.39 2.51 -44.60
CA ALA A 655 4.21 2.85 -43.18
C ALA A 655 2.77 2.58 -42.73
N LEU A 656 1.78 3.09 -43.49
CA LEU A 656 0.38 2.90 -43.17
C LEU A 656 -0.02 1.41 -43.18
N ALA A 657 0.42 0.65 -44.18
CA ALA A 657 0.14 -0.77 -44.28
C ALA A 657 0.68 -1.56 -43.06
N VAL A 658 1.95 -1.33 -42.69
CA VAL A 658 2.59 -2.00 -41.55
C VAL A 658 1.92 -1.60 -40.23
N LEU A 659 1.64 -0.31 -40.02
CA LEU A 659 0.98 0.17 -38.80
C LEU A 659 -0.45 -0.36 -38.68
N PHE A 660 -1.19 -0.47 -39.78
CA PHE A 660 -2.55 -1.00 -39.78
C PHE A 660 -2.58 -2.49 -39.46
N TYR A 661 -1.67 -3.28 -40.03
CA TYR A 661 -1.51 -4.68 -39.66
C TYR A 661 -1.13 -4.82 -38.17
N THR A 662 -0.20 -4.00 -37.70
CA THR A 662 0.23 -4.01 -36.30
C THR A 662 -0.92 -3.72 -35.35
N LEU A 663 -1.80 -2.78 -35.72
CA LEU A 663 -3.02 -2.47 -34.96
C LEU A 663 -3.97 -3.67 -34.90
N GLN A 664 -4.17 -4.38 -36.02
CA GLN A 664 -5.00 -5.58 -36.05
C GLN A 664 -4.42 -6.70 -35.18
N LEU A 665 -3.10 -6.93 -35.27
CA LEU A 665 -2.40 -7.91 -34.44
C LEU A 665 -2.58 -7.59 -32.95
N ARG A 666 -2.31 -6.35 -32.54
CA ARG A 666 -2.42 -5.94 -31.13
C ARG A 666 -3.85 -5.95 -30.59
N LYS A 667 -4.87 -5.75 -31.46
CA LYS A 667 -6.28 -5.90 -31.06
C LYS A 667 -6.73 -7.35 -30.86
N SER A 668 -5.98 -8.30 -31.40
CA SER A 668 -6.26 -9.73 -31.27
C SER A 668 -5.60 -10.38 -30.04
N LEU A 669 -4.71 -9.63 -29.38
CA LEU A 669 -4.11 -9.95 -28.09
C LEU A 669 -4.98 -9.36 -26.97
#